data_AF-A0A954VHI5-F1
#
_entry.id   AF-A0A954VHI5-F1
#
_cell.length_a   1.000
_cell.length_b   1.000
_cell.length_c   1.000
_cell.angle_alpha   90.00
_cell.angle_beta   90.00
_cell.angle_gamma   90.00
#
_symmetry.space_group_name_H-M   'P 1'
#
loop_
_entity.id
_entity.type
_entity.pdbx_description
1 polymer ?
#
loop_
_entity_poly.entity_id
_entity_poly.type
_entity_poly.pdbx_seq_one_letter_code
_entity_poly.pdbx_strand_id
1 'polypeptide(L)'
;MSKKKTSRNLARRLAVEQFEPRCLLSADTVSFFGYGALSASFPPDGTQIGTHQNNLNETFDQAFGQGKWQEVIEEALQTWAREADINAGLVADDGSPAGVYGPLRGDERFGDIRLFAIPMGDDIWAEAVSENSSTAGTWSGDMIFNSNAKWRGLDDLRTVALHEFGHIFGLEHSSDPKSPMYVHGPSSNNEPTADDLLMLRQLHGARPIDSNESDKSNDKLKQAFRIRGNEELAQEDFNGSQVWIQFGDLHSENDVDYYRIDTALNYSGPVAIEVSTRELSSAHLDVAIVDEKERELTKASLNSLFGSAEVMQVDAVTPGTKLYLRVRSGDSPMWAQGHYAITVAHPETLAKEQVEIQSYIHTVHRWYFDSKGAKRGFSYHLLATGQDGYGDDDQHADDKGGGAANDMAIAVLGSNHTVYTAVGSITDTTDVDTFRFRTSKNLAAGVKLLVNVETLDYGTLVPEVTVWDHKGAQISGEFQSVGFGVTQLLIPSASADTEYVIKVQASSVSSQFRIGNYSLEAQVSTLVEANTEYMSGNLDTASSTLESTLYVAIPQILTFSLSGSSLATQSDMQLLFRLFDQKMQLVTSIAAPVGKMRSLPGVFVEAGEYYLQVSRLTSNSALPQVAVRLTGTQAADTIGPLIAPVDSEPLYVCDEGTDFCYPDGTQTTDPIATDPTVSVPLPPPPLAPLPLPPDEFFWDPLISPTNVARPLDVNNDAVITPMDALIVINYLNSHPAGTYPDQFVGFLDTNADSFITPIDALLVINLLNKPA
;
A
#
# COMPACT_ATOMS: atom_id res chain seq x y z
N MET A 1 -55.10 -24.72 -60.03
CA MET A 1 -53.64 -24.60 -60.27
C MET A 1 -53.10 -23.44 -59.45
N SER A 2 -52.16 -23.73 -58.54
CA SER A 2 -51.14 -22.86 -57.91
C SER A 2 -51.37 -21.34 -57.82
N LYS A 3 -51.43 -20.81 -56.59
CA LYS A 3 -50.30 -20.09 -55.95
C LYS A 3 -50.65 -19.72 -54.49
N LYS A 4 -49.94 -20.35 -53.54
CA LYS A 4 -49.88 -19.97 -52.12
C LYS A 4 -49.27 -18.57 -52.00
N LYS A 5 -49.94 -17.66 -51.29
CA LYS A 5 -49.31 -16.50 -50.65
C LYS A 5 -49.34 -16.72 -49.14
N THR A 6 -48.21 -17.14 -48.59
CA THR A 6 -47.94 -17.10 -47.15
C THR A 6 -47.69 -15.66 -46.74
N SER A 7 -48.68 -15.02 -46.12
CA SER A 7 -48.47 -13.81 -45.31
C SER A 7 -47.86 -14.26 -43.98
N ARG A 8 -46.57 -14.02 -43.77
CA ARG A 8 -45.95 -14.12 -42.45
C ARG A 8 -46.42 -12.91 -41.64
N ASN A 9 -47.40 -13.11 -40.77
CA ASN A 9 -47.63 -12.21 -39.65
C ASN A 9 -46.40 -12.30 -38.75
N LEU A 10 -45.49 -11.33 -38.87
CA LEU A 10 -44.50 -11.03 -37.84
C LEU A 10 -45.30 -10.55 -36.62
N ALA A 11 -45.61 -11.48 -35.72
CA ALA A 11 -45.95 -11.14 -34.35
C ALA A 11 -44.74 -10.40 -33.78
N ARG A 12 -44.81 -9.07 -33.70
CA ARG A 12 -43.89 -8.29 -32.87
C ARG A 12 -44.03 -8.84 -31.45
N ARG A 13 -43.05 -9.62 -31.00
CA ARG A 13 -42.87 -9.86 -29.56
C ARG A 13 -42.71 -8.49 -28.94
N LEU A 14 -43.55 -8.18 -27.96
CA LEU A 14 -43.26 -7.16 -26.98
C LEU A 14 -41.94 -7.57 -26.33
N ALA A 15 -40.86 -6.89 -26.69
CA ALA A 15 -39.67 -6.87 -25.85
C ALA A 15 -40.02 -5.89 -24.72
N VAL A 16 -40.02 -6.40 -23.50
CA VAL A 16 -39.88 -5.53 -22.33
C VAL A 16 -38.44 -5.04 -22.42
N GLU A 17 -38.27 -3.82 -22.91
CA GLU A 17 -37.03 -3.08 -22.71
C GLU A 17 -36.95 -2.88 -21.19
N GLN A 18 -36.01 -3.57 -20.54
CA GLN A 18 -35.67 -3.26 -19.17
C GLN A 18 -35.19 -1.81 -19.20
N PHE A 19 -36.03 -0.90 -18.70
CA PHE A 19 -35.55 0.40 -18.28
C PHE A 19 -34.33 0.17 -17.40
N GLU A 20 -33.26 0.94 -17.66
CA GLU A 20 -32.02 0.91 -16.91
C GLU A 20 -32.32 0.63 -15.44
N PRO A 21 -31.74 -0.42 -14.84
CA PRO A 21 -31.84 -0.56 -13.40
C PRO A 21 -31.31 0.74 -12.82
N ARG A 22 -32.20 1.50 -12.19
CA ARG A 22 -31.81 2.55 -11.26
C ARG A 22 -31.23 1.85 -10.05
N CYS A 23 -30.01 1.36 -10.18
CA CYS A 23 -29.17 1.11 -9.03
C CYS A 23 -29.05 2.46 -8.35
N LEU A 24 -29.61 2.56 -7.14
CA LEU A 24 -29.19 3.59 -6.21
C LEU A 24 -27.66 3.49 -6.15
N LEU A 25 -26.99 4.63 -6.36
CA LEU A 25 -25.56 4.80 -6.10
C LEU A 25 -25.30 4.27 -4.69
N SER A 26 -24.78 3.05 -4.59
CA SER A 26 -24.12 2.56 -3.39
C SER A 26 -22.85 3.39 -3.29
N ALA A 27 -22.72 4.15 -2.21
CA ALA A 27 -21.47 4.82 -1.89
C ALA A 27 -20.53 3.72 -1.37
N ASP A 28 -19.84 3.07 -2.28
CA ASP A 28 -18.85 2.04 -1.98
C ASP A 28 -17.52 2.76 -1.79
N THR A 29 -17.26 3.23 -0.55
CA THR A 29 -16.17 4.15 -0.28
C THR A 29 -14.80 3.46 -0.29
N VAL A 30 -13.79 4.00 -0.98
CA VAL A 30 -12.48 3.37 -1.22
C VAL A 30 -11.36 4.43 -1.46
N SER A 31 -10.98 5.17 -0.43
CA SER A 31 -9.80 6.07 -0.48
C SER A 31 -8.47 5.29 -0.41
N PHE A 32 -7.35 5.91 -0.04
CA PHE A 32 -6.10 5.21 0.29
C PHE A 32 -6.30 4.07 1.34
N PHE A 33 -7.36 4.12 2.15
CA PHE A 33 -7.81 3.03 3.05
C PHE A 33 -8.89 2.12 2.49
N GLY A 34 -9.10 2.18 1.19
CA GLY A 34 -10.31 1.69 0.59
C GLY A 34 -10.25 0.27 0.03
N TYR A 35 -9.09 -0.36 0.06
CA TYR A 35 -9.02 -1.79 -0.17
C TYR A 35 -8.70 -2.44 1.17
N GLY A 36 -9.74 -2.96 1.83
CA GLY A 36 -9.59 -3.80 3.02
C GLY A 36 -8.99 -3.09 4.24
N ALA A 37 -8.54 -3.88 5.22
CA ALA A 37 -7.86 -3.34 6.40
C ALA A 37 -6.40 -3.03 6.10
N LEU A 38 -5.95 -1.92 6.67
CA LEU A 38 -4.54 -1.67 6.94
C LEU A 38 -3.97 -2.71 7.88
N SER A 39 -2.65 -2.75 7.88
CA SER A 39 -1.86 -3.44 8.86
C SER A 39 -0.93 -2.46 9.58
N ALA A 40 -0.74 -2.68 10.88
CA ALA A 40 0.24 -1.94 11.66
C ALA A 40 1.25 -2.92 12.26
N SER A 41 2.48 -2.46 12.51
CA SER A 41 3.52 -3.33 13.05
C SER A 41 4.55 -2.58 13.88
N PHE A 42 5.19 -3.31 14.80
CA PHE A 42 6.26 -2.82 15.65
C PHE A 42 7.56 -3.51 15.24
N PRO A 43 8.43 -2.84 14.45
CA PRO A 43 9.71 -3.38 14.04
C PRO A 43 10.57 -3.76 15.26
N PRO A 44 11.37 -4.84 15.17
CA PRO A 44 12.31 -5.17 16.22
C PRO A 44 13.33 -4.04 16.44
N ASP A 45 13.92 -3.99 17.64
CA ASP A 45 15.04 -3.07 17.88
C ASP A 45 16.24 -3.46 16.99
N GLY A 46 16.98 -2.46 16.52
CA GLY A 46 18.08 -2.63 15.58
C GLY A 46 17.69 -2.47 14.11
N THR A 47 16.40 -2.44 13.76
CA THR A 47 15.93 -2.14 12.39
C THR A 47 16.51 -0.81 11.91
N GLN A 48 17.08 -0.80 10.70
CA GLN A 48 17.79 0.37 10.16
C GLN A 48 16.83 1.47 9.71
N ILE A 49 17.13 2.72 10.06
CA ILE A 49 16.37 3.92 9.66
C ILE A 49 17.37 4.99 9.24
N GLY A 50 17.63 5.12 7.94
CA GLY A 50 18.67 6.04 7.45
C GLY A 50 20.04 5.69 8.05
N THR A 51 20.63 6.60 8.84
CA THR A 51 21.88 6.35 9.58
C THR A 51 21.68 5.86 11.03
N HIS A 52 20.42 5.77 11.47
CA HIS A 52 20.02 5.38 12.81
C HIS A 52 19.52 3.93 12.88
N GLN A 53 19.30 3.45 14.11
CA GLN A 53 18.68 2.16 14.38
C GLN A 53 17.49 2.35 15.31
N ASN A 54 16.41 1.63 15.04
CA ASN A 54 15.22 1.58 15.85
C ASN A 54 15.55 1.11 17.28
N ASN A 55 15.03 1.82 18.29
CA ASN A 55 15.14 1.43 19.69
C ASN A 55 13.79 1.49 20.44
N LEU A 56 12.67 1.39 19.71
CA LEU A 56 11.32 1.55 20.26
C LEU A 56 11.02 0.60 21.41
N ASN A 57 11.24 -0.71 21.23
CA ASN A 57 10.78 -1.71 22.19
C ASN A 57 11.57 -1.59 23.49
N GLU A 58 12.90 -1.55 23.44
CA GLU A 58 13.76 -1.35 24.62
C GLU A 58 13.40 -0.05 25.36
N THR A 59 13.25 1.05 24.63
CA THR A 59 12.98 2.37 25.23
C THR A 59 11.61 2.39 25.92
N PHE A 60 10.57 1.90 25.24
CA PHE A 60 9.20 1.99 25.75
C PHE A 60 8.87 0.90 26.77
N ASP A 61 9.48 -0.29 26.66
CA ASP A 61 9.42 -1.30 27.72
C ASP A 61 10.07 -0.79 29.01
N GLN A 62 11.18 -0.05 28.91
CA GLN A 62 11.82 0.57 30.07
C GLN A 62 10.97 1.72 30.65
N ALA A 63 10.36 2.55 29.81
CA ALA A 63 9.59 3.72 30.24
C ALA A 63 8.21 3.36 30.82
N PHE A 64 7.50 2.42 30.20
CA PHE A 64 6.08 2.15 30.48
C PHE A 64 5.80 0.71 30.95
N GLY A 65 6.71 -0.22 30.65
CA GLY A 65 6.54 -1.65 30.89
C GLY A 65 5.98 -2.39 29.68
N GLN A 66 6.45 -3.63 29.52
CA GLN A 66 6.13 -4.49 28.38
C GLN A 66 4.62 -4.64 28.12
N GLY A 67 4.22 -4.45 26.86
CA GLY A 67 2.85 -4.66 26.36
C GLY A 67 1.89 -3.49 26.59
N LYS A 68 2.18 -2.57 27.51
CA LYS A 68 1.25 -1.49 27.88
C LYS A 68 1.25 -0.33 26.90
N TRP A 69 2.41 -0.02 26.35
CA TRP A 69 2.55 1.09 25.42
C TRP A 69 1.96 0.74 24.05
N GLN A 70 2.05 -0.52 23.62
CA GLN A 70 1.39 -1.01 22.40
C GLN A 70 -0.14 -0.85 22.52
N GLU A 71 -0.73 -1.25 23.64
CA GLU A 71 -2.18 -1.09 23.88
C GLU A 71 -2.64 0.37 23.75
N VAL A 72 -1.83 1.31 24.24
CA VAL A 72 -2.16 2.73 24.19
C VAL A 72 -2.02 3.32 22.79
N ILE A 73 -1.03 2.86 22.01
CA ILE A 73 -0.89 3.24 20.60
C ILE A 73 -2.07 2.69 19.79
N GLU A 74 -2.44 1.43 20.00
CA GLU A 74 -3.61 0.81 19.36
C GLU A 74 -4.91 1.55 19.71
N GLU A 75 -5.04 2.03 20.95
CA GLU A 75 -6.20 2.83 21.36
C GLU A 75 -6.27 4.16 20.57
N ALA A 76 -5.12 4.79 20.34
CA ALA A 76 -5.04 6.02 19.54
C ALA A 76 -5.41 5.77 18.07
N LEU A 77 -4.91 4.69 17.47
CA LEU A 77 -5.27 4.25 16.12
C LEU A 77 -6.78 3.98 16.00
N GLN A 78 -7.32 3.17 16.91
CA GLN A 78 -8.73 2.80 16.92
C GLN A 78 -9.67 4.00 17.18
N THR A 79 -9.20 5.05 17.86
CA THR A 79 -9.96 6.30 18.09
C THR A 79 -10.35 6.98 16.77
N TRP A 80 -9.47 6.94 15.78
CA TRP A 80 -9.76 7.40 14.42
C TRP A 80 -10.47 6.33 13.61
N ALA A 81 -10.01 5.08 13.66
CA ALA A 81 -10.49 4.01 12.80
C ALA A 81 -11.99 3.73 12.97
N ARG A 82 -12.53 3.86 14.19
CA ARG A 82 -13.96 3.66 14.47
C ARG A 82 -14.88 4.72 13.84
N GLU A 83 -14.33 5.86 13.39
CA GLU A 83 -15.12 7.01 12.93
C GLU A 83 -15.24 7.13 11.41
N ALA A 84 -14.39 6.43 10.67
CA ALA A 84 -14.29 6.44 9.21
C ALA A 84 -14.14 5.02 8.65
N ASP A 85 -14.05 4.91 7.32
CA ASP A 85 -13.82 3.64 6.62
C ASP A 85 -12.35 3.22 6.73
N ILE A 86 -11.95 2.90 7.96
CA ILE A 86 -10.59 2.54 8.32
C ILE A 86 -10.67 1.32 9.24
N ASN A 87 -9.84 0.33 8.95
CA ASN A 87 -9.59 -0.80 9.81
C ASN A 87 -8.09 -1.07 9.80
N ALA A 88 -7.53 -1.40 10.95
CA ALA A 88 -6.13 -1.76 11.06
C ALA A 88 -5.98 -2.99 11.95
N GLY A 89 -5.27 -4.00 11.46
CA GLY A 89 -4.87 -5.18 12.23
C GLY A 89 -3.36 -5.23 12.46
N LEU A 90 -2.92 -5.72 13.62
CA LEU A 90 -1.49 -5.90 13.86
C LEU A 90 -0.93 -7.10 13.08
N VAL A 91 0.20 -6.91 12.43
CA VAL A 91 0.99 -7.94 11.73
C VAL A 91 2.40 -8.04 12.32
N ALA A 92 3.12 -9.11 11.98
CA ALA A 92 4.53 -9.23 12.32
C ALA A 92 5.40 -8.30 11.45
N ASP A 93 6.57 -7.94 11.96
CA ASP A 93 7.60 -7.19 11.23
C ASP A 93 8.90 -8.01 11.24
N ASP A 94 9.51 -8.20 10.07
CA ASP A 94 10.72 -9.00 9.89
C ASP A 94 12.04 -8.26 10.21
N GLY A 95 11.97 -6.95 10.48
CA GLY A 95 13.13 -6.09 10.73
C GLY A 95 13.77 -5.50 9.48
N SER A 96 13.12 -5.58 8.32
CA SER A 96 13.58 -4.93 7.09
C SER A 96 13.76 -3.42 7.31
N PRO A 97 14.78 -2.78 6.70
CA PRO A 97 15.03 -1.34 6.86
C PRO A 97 13.79 -0.48 6.56
N ALA A 98 13.66 0.66 7.25
CA ALA A 98 12.63 1.65 6.94
C ALA A 98 12.81 2.19 5.52
N GLY A 99 11.70 2.38 4.79
CA GLY A 99 11.75 2.81 3.39
C GLY A 99 12.27 1.79 2.39
N VAL A 100 12.41 0.51 2.78
CA VAL A 100 12.85 -0.55 1.88
C VAL A 100 11.90 -0.70 0.70
N TYR A 101 12.42 -1.03 -0.47
CA TYR A 101 11.60 -1.27 -1.66
C TYR A 101 10.57 -2.37 -1.41
N GLY A 102 9.31 -2.08 -1.72
CA GLY A 102 8.16 -2.92 -1.43
C GLY A 102 6.91 -2.36 -2.09
N PRO A 103 5.81 -3.14 -2.20
CA PRO A 103 4.50 -2.56 -2.46
C PRO A 103 4.20 -1.48 -1.40
N LEU A 104 3.51 -0.43 -1.81
CA LEU A 104 3.14 0.67 -0.90
C LEU A 104 2.30 0.17 0.27
N ARG A 105 1.44 -0.80 0.00
CA ARG A 105 0.56 -1.46 0.95
C ARG A 105 0.60 -2.96 0.74
N GLY A 106 0.43 -3.68 1.82
CA GLY A 106 0.30 -5.11 1.85
C GLY A 106 1.59 -5.88 1.62
N ASP A 107 2.70 -5.29 2.01
CA ASP A 107 3.97 -5.99 2.11
C ASP A 107 3.83 -7.16 3.10
N GLU A 108 4.31 -8.36 2.73
CA GLU A 108 4.25 -9.53 3.61
C GLU A 108 5.30 -9.48 4.74
N ARG A 109 6.29 -8.60 4.61
CA ARG A 109 7.42 -8.47 5.55
C ARG A 109 7.08 -7.66 6.79
N PHE A 110 6.17 -6.70 6.68
CA PHE A 110 5.84 -5.73 7.71
C PHE A 110 4.48 -5.07 7.45
N GLY A 111 3.96 -4.35 8.45
CA GLY A 111 2.68 -3.64 8.31
C GLY A 111 2.76 -2.38 7.46
N ASP A 112 1.60 -1.95 6.95
CA ASP A 112 1.43 -0.69 6.19
C ASP A 112 1.81 0.54 7.02
N ILE A 113 1.60 0.47 8.33
CA ILE A 113 2.05 1.48 9.30
C ILE A 113 3.12 0.84 10.18
N ARG A 114 4.36 1.31 10.10
CA ARG A 114 5.44 0.86 10.99
C ARG A 114 5.77 1.93 12.01
N LEU A 115 5.88 1.52 13.27
CA LEU A 115 6.16 2.42 14.37
C LEU A 115 7.58 2.25 14.86
N PHE A 116 8.39 3.29 14.77
CA PHE A 116 9.80 3.29 15.15
C PHE A 116 10.08 4.24 16.32
N ALA A 117 11.28 4.17 16.88
CA ALA A 117 11.83 5.25 17.69
C ALA A 117 13.33 5.45 17.43
N ILE A 118 13.76 6.72 17.43
CA ILE A 118 15.16 7.13 17.36
C ILE A 118 15.39 8.34 18.28
N PRO A 119 16.63 8.68 18.66
CA PRO A 119 16.89 9.90 19.43
C PRO A 119 16.68 11.17 18.59
N MET A 120 15.80 12.07 19.03
CA MET A 120 15.52 13.37 18.40
C MET A 120 15.65 14.54 19.40
N GLY A 121 15.54 15.77 18.90
CA GLY A 121 15.56 17.03 19.66
C GLY A 121 14.55 17.08 20.81
N ASP A 122 14.86 17.85 21.86
CA ASP A 122 14.07 17.97 23.09
C ASP A 122 12.67 18.60 22.88
N ASP A 123 12.44 19.22 21.71
CA ASP A 123 11.20 19.87 21.28
C ASP A 123 10.30 19.00 20.39
N ILE A 124 10.79 17.84 19.95
CA ILE A 124 10.06 16.89 19.10
C ILE A 124 9.60 15.69 19.93
N TRP A 125 8.36 15.23 19.72
CA TRP A 125 7.81 14.06 20.43
C TRP A 125 7.68 12.84 19.53
N ALA A 126 7.20 13.05 18.31
CA ALA A 126 7.12 12.07 17.24
C ALA A 126 6.92 12.83 15.92
N GLU A 127 7.06 12.09 14.83
CA GLU A 127 6.85 12.58 13.46
C GLU A 127 6.18 11.45 12.67
N ALA A 128 5.30 11.79 11.72
CA ALA A 128 4.58 10.82 10.90
C ALA A 128 4.66 11.13 9.42
N VAL A 129 4.77 10.10 8.59
CA VAL A 129 4.70 10.24 7.14
C VAL A 129 3.26 10.04 6.70
N SER A 130 2.65 11.09 6.16
CA SER A 130 1.27 11.05 5.67
C SER A 130 1.08 10.03 4.55
N GLU A 131 -0.12 9.45 4.46
CA GLU A 131 -0.55 8.65 3.31
C GLU A 131 -0.47 9.40 1.96
N ASN A 132 -0.62 10.73 1.99
CA ASN A 132 -0.57 11.55 0.80
C ASN A 132 0.83 11.54 0.18
N SER A 133 1.83 11.12 0.94
CA SER A 133 3.20 10.88 0.52
C SER A 133 3.41 9.49 -0.08
N SER A 134 2.40 8.91 -0.75
CA SER A 134 2.48 7.64 -1.50
C SER A 134 3.72 7.49 -2.41
N THR A 135 4.24 8.59 -2.94
CA THR A 135 5.50 8.62 -3.71
C THR A 135 6.75 8.26 -2.90
N ALA A 136 6.68 8.32 -1.57
CA ALA A 136 7.73 7.91 -0.65
C ALA A 136 7.85 6.37 -0.52
N GLY A 137 6.94 5.60 -1.11
CA GLY A 137 6.94 4.13 -1.01
C GLY A 137 6.60 3.68 0.41
N THR A 138 7.25 2.63 0.90
CA THR A 138 7.00 2.01 2.21
C THR A 138 7.25 2.91 3.43
N TRP A 139 7.75 4.14 3.23
CA TRP A 139 7.75 5.18 4.26
C TRP A 139 6.35 5.72 4.55
N SER A 140 5.44 5.67 3.57
CA SER A 140 4.09 6.21 3.70
C SER A 140 3.34 5.49 4.80
N GLY A 141 2.86 6.22 5.80
CA GLY A 141 2.18 5.66 6.98
C GLY A 141 3.11 5.38 8.16
N ASP A 142 4.43 5.46 8.00
CA ASP A 142 5.37 5.23 9.11
C ASP A 142 5.32 6.36 10.15
N MET A 143 5.54 5.99 11.40
CA MET A 143 5.63 6.90 12.54
C MET A 143 6.96 6.70 13.26
N ILE A 144 7.62 7.79 13.64
CA ILE A 144 8.90 7.75 14.34
C ILE A 144 8.78 8.54 15.65
N PHE A 145 8.81 7.84 16.79
CA PHE A 145 8.82 8.47 18.11
C PHE A 145 10.21 8.96 18.51
N ASN A 146 10.24 10.02 19.31
CA ASN A 146 11.46 10.46 19.95
C ASN A 146 11.79 9.60 21.18
N SER A 147 12.84 8.79 21.07
CA SER A 147 13.35 7.96 22.19
C SER A 147 14.00 8.77 23.32
N ASN A 148 14.38 10.04 23.08
CA ASN A 148 14.87 10.96 24.11
C ASN A 148 13.77 11.78 24.78
N ALA A 149 12.53 11.72 24.28
CA ALA A 149 11.44 12.51 24.82
C ALA A 149 11.18 12.16 26.30
N LYS A 150 10.88 13.20 27.08
CA LYS A 150 10.70 13.09 28.53
C LYS A 150 9.26 12.75 28.86
N TRP A 151 8.83 11.55 28.50
CA TRP A 151 7.49 11.03 28.75
C TRP A 151 7.14 11.02 30.24
N ARG A 152 6.00 11.62 30.63
CA ARG A 152 5.54 11.61 32.03
C ARG A 152 4.70 10.38 32.36
N GLY A 153 4.16 9.71 31.34
CA GLY A 153 3.34 8.51 31.45
C GLY A 153 2.67 8.14 30.13
N LEU A 154 1.85 7.11 30.16
CA LEU A 154 1.13 6.59 28.98
C LEU A 154 0.17 7.61 28.35
N ASP A 155 -0.39 8.52 29.15
CA ASP A 155 -1.27 9.58 28.61
C ASP A 155 -0.53 10.49 27.61
N ASP A 156 0.75 10.81 27.88
CA ASP A 156 1.56 11.61 26.95
C ASP A 156 1.77 10.87 25.63
N LEU A 157 2.08 9.57 25.70
CA LEU A 157 2.25 8.71 24.53
C LEU A 157 0.96 8.63 23.71
N ARG A 158 -0.18 8.44 24.38
CA ARG A 158 -1.49 8.39 23.72
C ARG A 158 -1.79 9.67 22.94
N THR A 159 -1.58 10.83 23.57
CA THR A 159 -1.88 12.12 22.91
C THR A 159 -1.01 12.35 21.70
N VAL A 160 0.28 12.02 21.79
CA VAL A 160 1.22 12.15 20.66
C VAL A 160 0.85 11.16 19.56
N ALA A 161 0.66 9.88 19.87
CA ALA A 161 0.25 8.89 18.89
C ALA A 161 -1.08 9.26 18.21
N LEU A 162 -2.05 9.80 18.95
CA LEU A 162 -3.33 10.25 18.40
C LEU A 162 -3.16 11.41 17.39
N HIS A 163 -2.26 12.35 17.68
CA HIS A 163 -1.89 13.44 16.76
C HIS A 163 -1.27 12.88 15.48
N GLU A 164 -0.24 12.05 15.62
CA GLU A 164 0.48 11.47 14.48
C GLU A 164 -0.38 10.53 13.62
N PHE A 165 -1.30 9.76 14.22
CA PHE A 165 -2.25 8.97 13.43
C PHE A 165 -3.20 9.85 12.61
N GLY A 166 -3.58 11.02 13.13
CA GLY A 166 -4.35 11.97 12.32
C GLY A 166 -3.57 12.42 11.08
N HIS A 167 -2.27 12.64 11.22
CA HIS A 167 -1.37 12.97 10.11
C HIS A 167 -1.17 11.82 9.11
N ILE A 168 -1.02 10.58 9.60
CA ILE A 168 -1.03 9.37 8.77
C ILE A 168 -2.32 9.32 7.94
N PHE A 169 -3.46 9.66 8.55
CA PHE A 169 -4.78 9.77 7.90
C PHE A 169 -4.99 11.09 7.14
N GLY A 170 -3.92 11.81 6.80
CA GLY A 170 -3.99 12.99 5.95
C GLY A 170 -4.63 14.23 6.57
N LEU A 171 -4.88 14.25 7.89
CA LEU A 171 -5.32 15.45 8.58
C LEU A 171 -4.17 16.41 8.78
N GLU A 172 -4.42 17.67 8.46
CA GLU A 172 -3.50 18.78 8.70
C GLU A 172 -3.65 19.32 10.13
N HIS A 173 -2.68 20.13 10.56
CA HIS A 173 -2.77 20.83 11.84
C HIS A 173 -4.06 21.67 11.96
N SER A 174 -4.74 21.53 13.09
CA SER A 174 -5.95 22.30 13.42
C SER A 174 -5.60 23.60 14.13
N SER A 175 -6.42 24.63 13.90
CA SER A 175 -6.36 25.88 14.66
C SER A 175 -7.24 25.87 15.92
N ASP A 176 -8.06 24.83 16.13
CA ASP A 176 -8.85 24.67 17.36
C ASP A 176 -7.97 24.09 18.47
N PRO A 177 -7.71 24.82 19.57
CA PRO A 177 -6.87 24.34 20.68
C PRO A 177 -7.45 23.13 21.44
N LYS A 178 -8.66 22.66 21.12
CA LYS A 178 -9.23 21.42 21.66
C LYS A 178 -9.03 20.20 20.75
N SER A 179 -8.66 20.42 19.50
CA SER A 179 -8.38 19.33 18.56
C SER A 179 -7.11 18.59 18.99
N PRO A 180 -7.08 17.25 18.88
CA PRO A 180 -5.83 16.51 18.98
C PRO A 180 -4.84 16.94 17.89
N MET A 181 -5.31 17.44 16.74
CA MET A 181 -4.48 17.96 15.63
C MET A 181 -3.96 19.39 15.87
N TYR A 182 -4.20 20.00 17.03
CA TYR A 182 -3.60 21.29 17.36
C TYR A 182 -2.10 21.10 17.65
N VAL A 183 -1.25 22.00 17.14
CA VAL A 183 0.20 21.97 17.40
C VAL A 183 0.47 22.15 18.89
N HIS A 184 0.74 21.04 19.59
CA HIS A 184 1.08 21.03 21.02
C HIS A 184 1.91 19.80 21.37
N GLY A 185 2.73 19.91 22.43
CA GLY A 185 3.22 18.71 23.12
C GLY A 185 2.08 17.99 23.87
N PRO A 186 2.39 16.97 24.68
CA PRO A 186 1.41 16.19 25.44
C PRO A 186 0.37 17.04 26.17
N SER A 187 -0.90 16.80 25.87
CA SER A 187 -2.03 17.63 26.26
C SER A 187 -3.20 16.79 26.80
N SER A 188 -4.30 17.44 27.17
CA SER A 188 -5.55 16.74 27.55
C SER A 188 -6.49 16.49 26.36
N ASN A 189 -6.08 16.83 25.12
CA ASN A 189 -6.89 16.70 23.92
C ASN A 189 -6.79 15.26 23.40
N ASN A 190 -7.66 14.40 23.92
CA ASN A 190 -7.58 12.96 23.70
C ASN A 190 -8.72 12.39 22.85
N GLU A 191 -9.57 13.26 22.29
CA GLU A 191 -10.71 12.89 21.46
C GLU A 191 -10.81 13.85 20.27
N PRO A 192 -11.05 13.34 19.05
CA PRO A 192 -11.31 14.17 17.87
C PRO A 192 -12.51 15.11 18.06
N THR A 193 -12.39 16.34 17.56
CA THR A 193 -13.49 17.30 17.51
C THR A 193 -14.42 17.01 16.33
N ALA A 194 -15.58 17.67 16.31
CA ALA A 194 -16.52 17.53 15.19
C ALA A 194 -15.93 17.99 13.85
N ASP A 195 -15.01 18.95 13.85
CA ASP A 195 -14.33 19.43 12.64
C ASP A 195 -13.28 18.40 12.17
N ASP A 196 -12.52 17.80 13.09
CA ASP A 196 -11.58 16.72 12.76
C ASP A 196 -12.32 15.52 12.14
N LEU A 197 -13.44 15.09 12.73
CA LEU A 197 -14.26 13.99 12.20
C LEU A 197 -14.89 14.33 10.85
N LEU A 198 -15.23 15.60 10.61
CA LEU A 198 -15.73 16.03 9.31
C LEU A 198 -14.65 15.94 8.24
N MET A 199 -13.41 16.36 8.56
CA MET A 199 -12.26 16.28 7.65
C MET A 199 -11.87 14.83 7.38
N LEU A 200 -11.77 14.00 8.42
CA LEU A 200 -11.46 12.58 8.29
C LEU A 200 -12.45 11.87 7.35
N ARG A 201 -13.76 12.11 7.53
CA ARG A 201 -14.80 11.52 6.68
C ARG A 201 -14.85 12.11 5.27
N GLN A 202 -14.29 13.30 5.05
CA GLN A 202 -14.12 13.85 3.70
C GLN A 202 -12.99 13.18 2.93
N LEU A 203 -11.95 12.73 3.64
CA LEU A 203 -10.81 12.00 3.07
C LEU A 203 -11.16 10.51 2.87
N HIS A 204 -11.73 9.87 3.88
CA HIS A 204 -11.86 8.40 3.89
C HIS A 204 -13.29 7.89 3.75
N GLY A 205 -14.28 8.77 3.78
CA GLY A 205 -15.68 8.36 3.89
C GLY A 205 -16.09 8.06 5.33
N ALA A 206 -17.40 7.93 5.54
CA ALA A 206 -17.93 7.43 6.80
C ALA A 206 -17.82 5.91 6.81
N ARG A 207 -17.65 5.32 8.00
CA ARG A 207 -17.63 3.86 8.14
C ARG A 207 -18.82 3.24 7.40
N PRO A 208 -18.61 2.30 6.46
CA PRO A 208 -19.70 1.70 5.72
C PRO A 208 -20.50 0.76 6.62
N ILE A 209 -21.74 0.50 6.22
CA ILE A 209 -22.48 -0.66 6.74
C ILE A 209 -21.93 -1.87 5.99
N ASP A 210 -21.74 -3.00 6.66
CA ASP A 210 -21.10 -4.17 6.07
C ASP A 210 -21.80 -4.66 4.79
N SER A 211 -21.04 -5.36 3.94
CA SER A 211 -21.49 -5.78 2.62
C SER A 211 -22.62 -6.83 2.65
N ASN A 212 -22.80 -7.52 3.78
CA ASN A 212 -23.85 -8.51 4.03
C ASN A 212 -25.19 -7.85 4.39
N GLU A 213 -25.18 -6.56 4.72
CA GLU A 213 -26.37 -5.78 5.10
C GLU A 213 -26.94 -4.93 3.95
N SER A 214 -26.24 -4.86 2.80
CA SER A 214 -26.50 -3.86 1.76
C SER A 214 -27.94 -3.87 1.20
N ASP A 215 -28.58 -5.05 1.16
CA ASP A 215 -29.98 -5.20 0.75
C ASP A 215 -30.97 -5.13 1.93
N LYS A 216 -30.56 -5.69 3.07
CA LYS A 216 -31.34 -5.82 4.31
C LYS A 216 -30.36 -6.04 5.46
N SER A 217 -30.59 -5.38 6.58
CA SER A 217 -29.82 -5.65 7.79
C SER A 217 -29.97 -7.11 8.24
N ASN A 218 -28.90 -7.64 8.80
CA ASN A 218 -28.73 -9.01 9.23
C ASN A 218 -28.84 -9.13 10.79
N ASP A 219 -29.16 -8.04 11.51
CA ASP A 219 -29.23 -7.86 12.99
C ASP A 219 -30.09 -8.89 13.75
N LYS A 220 -30.82 -9.72 13.03
CA LYS A 220 -31.83 -10.64 13.57
C LYS A 220 -31.69 -11.99 12.91
N LEU A 221 -31.85 -13.05 13.70
CA LEU A 221 -31.82 -14.45 13.24
C LEU A 221 -32.66 -14.72 11.98
N LYS A 222 -33.85 -14.10 11.86
CA LYS A 222 -34.75 -14.28 10.70
C LYS A 222 -34.23 -13.63 9.42
N GLN A 223 -33.34 -12.66 9.55
CA GLN A 223 -32.69 -11.93 8.46
C GLN A 223 -31.25 -12.39 8.24
N ALA A 224 -30.81 -13.43 8.97
CA ALA A 224 -29.45 -13.91 8.92
C ALA A 224 -28.93 -14.09 7.49
N PHE A 225 -27.76 -13.52 7.23
CA PHE A 225 -27.07 -13.61 5.96
C PHE A 225 -26.67 -15.07 5.70
N ARG A 226 -27.05 -15.62 4.54
CA ARG A 226 -26.74 -17.02 4.23
C ARG A 226 -25.35 -17.09 3.61
N ILE A 227 -24.39 -17.69 4.32
CA ILE A 227 -23.07 -18.03 3.77
C ILE A 227 -23.29 -19.08 2.67
N ARG A 228 -22.68 -18.88 1.50
CA ARG A 228 -22.78 -19.78 0.35
C ARG A 228 -21.41 -20.10 -0.22
N GLY A 229 -21.34 -21.20 -0.96
CA GLY A 229 -20.19 -21.50 -1.80
C GLY A 229 -20.28 -20.95 -3.24
N ASN A 230 -19.21 -21.20 -4.02
CA ASN A 230 -18.88 -20.81 -5.40
C ASN A 230 -20.03 -20.23 -6.26
N GLU A 231 -19.75 -19.09 -6.92
CA GLU A 231 -20.64 -18.35 -7.82
C GLU A 231 -21.30 -19.17 -8.93
N GLU A 232 -20.62 -20.17 -9.52
CA GLU A 232 -21.21 -21.00 -10.57
C GLU A 232 -22.28 -21.97 -10.06
N LEU A 233 -22.23 -22.30 -8.76
CA LEU A 233 -23.10 -23.25 -8.10
C LEU A 233 -23.84 -22.55 -6.96
N ALA A 234 -24.71 -21.60 -7.32
CA ALA A 234 -25.53 -20.78 -6.42
C ALA A 234 -26.44 -21.53 -5.41
N GLN A 235 -26.26 -22.84 -5.21
CA GLN A 235 -27.05 -23.75 -4.38
C GLN A 235 -26.24 -24.84 -3.64
N GLU A 236 -24.90 -24.72 -3.49
CA GLU A 236 -24.19 -25.70 -2.65
C GLU A 236 -24.47 -25.48 -1.15
N ASP A 237 -25.10 -26.47 -0.52
CA ASP A 237 -25.18 -26.61 0.93
C ASP A 237 -23.91 -27.29 1.47
N PHE A 238 -23.54 -27.00 2.72
CA PHE A 238 -22.29 -27.46 3.32
C PHE A 238 -22.28 -28.99 3.44
N ASN A 239 -21.25 -29.65 2.88
CA ASN A 239 -21.11 -31.10 2.93
C ASN A 239 -19.76 -31.57 3.54
N GLY A 240 -18.96 -30.65 4.06
CA GLY A 240 -17.67 -30.93 4.69
C GLY A 240 -16.48 -31.08 3.73
N SER A 241 -16.69 -31.07 2.40
CA SER A 241 -15.58 -31.07 1.44
C SER A 241 -15.10 -29.67 1.05
N GLN A 242 -15.82 -28.63 1.46
CA GLN A 242 -15.52 -27.23 1.16
C GLN A 242 -14.99 -26.50 2.39
N VAL A 243 -14.22 -25.44 2.16
CA VAL A 243 -13.92 -24.39 3.12
C VAL A 243 -14.62 -23.12 2.62
N TRP A 244 -15.51 -22.57 3.42
CA TRP A 244 -16.20 -21.31 3.12
C TRP A 244 -15.61 -20.20 3.96
N ILE A 245 -15.36 -19.06 3.33
CA ILE A 245 -14.85 -17.85 3.98
C ILE A 245 -15.88 -16.75 3.75
N GLN A 246 -16.33 -16.12 4.82
CA GLN A 246 -17.20 -14.96 4.79
C GLN A 246 -16.58 -13.86 5.62
N PHE A 247 -16.60 -12.63 5.12
CA PHE A 247 -16.19 -11.47 5.89
C PHE A 247 -17.40 -10.68 6.37
N GLY A 248 -17.22 -9.94 7.47
CA GLY A 248 -18.18 -9.00 8.02
C GLY A 248 -17.50 -7.82 8.72
N ASP A 249 -18.29 -6.80 9.04
CA ASP A 249 -17.87 -5.64 9.82
C ASP A 249 -18.90 -5.36 10.92
N LEU A 250 -18.44 -5.06 12.13
CA LEU A 250 -19.31 -4.41 13.11
C LEU A 250 -19.26 -2.90 12.89
N HIS A 251 -20.33 -2.34 12.32
CA HIS A 251 -20.41 -0.91 12.01
C HIS A 251 -20.58 -0.05 13.28
N SER A 252 -21.17 -0.61 14.35
CA SER A 252 -21.40 0.10 15.60
C SER A 252 -21.44 -0.83 16.81
N GLU A 253 -21.39 -0.27 18.02
CA GLU A 253 -21.55 -1.05 19.27
C GLU A 253 -22.88 -1.80 19.39
N ASN A 254 -23.91 -1.38 18.65
CA ASN A 254 -25.24 -2.00 18.66
C ASN A 254 -25.44 -2.99 17.51
N ASP A 255 -24.42 -3.16 16.68
CA ASP A 255 -24.45 -4.06 15.53
C ASP A 255 -24.36 -5.52 15.98
N VAL A 256 -25.16 -6.39 15.36
CA VAL A 256 -25.28 -7.80 15.72
C VAL A 256 -25.46 -8.65 14.47
N ASP A 257 -24.38 -9.13 13.90
CA ASP A 257 -24.49 -9.96 12.70
C ASP A 257 -25.01 -11.36 12.98
N TYR A 258 -26.03 -11.78 12.21
CA TYR A 258 -26.40 -13.18 12.12
C TYR A 258 -26.05 -13.77 10.76
N TYR A 259 -25.36 -14.90 10.79
CA TYR A 259 -25.07 -15.72 9.61
C TYR A 259 -25.80 -17.06 9.69
N ARG A 260 -26.21 -17.59 8.54
CA ARG A 260 -26.88 -18.89 8.39
C ARG A 260 -26.04 -19.81 7.54
N ILE A 261 -25.82 -21.02 8.05
CA ILE A 261 -25.13 -22.11 7.37
C ILE A 261 -26.13 -23.25 7.16
N ASP A 262 -26.40 -23.55 5.90
CA ASP A 262 -27.30 -24.64 5.52
C ASP A 262 -26.45 -25.89 5.22
N THR A 263 -26.69 -26.98 5.96
CA THR A 263 -25.99 -28.26 5.75
C THR A 263 -26.72 -29.13 4.73
N ALA A 264 -25.96 -29.85 3.90
CA ALA A 264 -26.53 -30.65 2.82
C ALA A 264 -27.40 -31.81 3.37
N LEU A 265 -28.41 -32.21 2.59
CA LEU A 265 -29.34 -33.29 2.97
C LEU A 265 -28.69 -34.68 3.09
N ASN A 266 -27.46 -34.84 2.61
CA ASN A 266 -26.66 -36.06 2.71
C ASN A 266 -25.48 -35.91 3.69
N TYR A 267 -25.31 -34.76 4.33
CA TYR A 267 -24.21 -34.51 5.23
C TYR A 267 -24.58 -34.86 6.68
N SER A 268 -23.72 -35.65 7.32
CA SER A 268 -23.75 -35.86 8.76
C SER A 268 -22.32 -35.96 9.24
N GLY A 269 -21.95 -35.08 10.15
CA GLY A 269 -20.58 -34.94 10.61
C GLY A 269 -20.40 -33.68 11.45
N PRO A 270 -19.16 -33.38 11.85
CA PRO A 270 -18.85 -32.20 12.62
C PRO A 270 -18.67 -30.96 11.74
N VAL A 271 -19.13 -29.80 12.23
CA VAL A 271 -18.90 -28.50 11.59
C VAL A 271 -18.05 -27.65 12.53
N ALA A 272 -16.95 -27.10 12.02
CA ALA A 272 -16.16 -26.08 12.69
C ALA A 272 -16.44 -24.71 12.07
N ILE A 273 -16.59 -23.70 12.93
CA ILE A 273 -16.72 -22.29 12.56
C ILE A 273 -15.62 -21.54 13.32
N GLU A 274 -14.62 -21.04 12.59
CA GLU A 274 -13.63 -20.11 13.13
C GLU A 274 -14.14 -18.69 12.90
N VAL A 275 -14.08 -17.84 13.93
CA VAL A 275 -14.19 -16.39 13.77
C VAL A 275 -12.84 -15.78 14.11
N SER A 276 -12.33 -14.89 13.26
CA SER A 276 -11.00 -14.28 13.40
C SER A 276 -11.04 -12.78 13.18
N THR A 277 -10.34 -12.03 14.05
CA THR A 277 -9.97 -10.63 13.85
C THR A 277 -8.47 -10.47 13.57
N ARG A 278 -7.71 -11.56 13.60
CA ARG A 278 -6.25 -11.57 13.37
C ARG A 278 -5.91 -10.88 12.06
N GLU A 279 -5.03 -9.88 12.12
CA GLU A 279 -4.57 -9.08 10.96
C GLU A 279 -5.67 -8.27 10.25
N LEU A 280 -6.92 -8.30 10.73
CA LEU A 280 -8.06 -7.60 10.12
C LEU A 280 -8.48 -6.37 10.93
N SER A 281 -8.54 -6.50 12.26
CA SER A 281 -8.92 -5.41 13.14
C SER A 281 -8.57 -5.69 14.61
N SER A 282 -8.61 -4.65 15.43
CA SER A 282 -8.53 -4.73 16.90
C SER A 282 -9.90 -4.93 17.56
N ALA A 283 -10.93 -5.33 16.81
CA ALA A 283 -12.27 -5.51 17.35
C ALA A 283 -12.34 -6.63 18.39
N HIS A 284 -13.08 -6.37 19.46
CA HIS A 284 -13.44 -7.38 20.45
C HIS A 284 -14.83 -7.92 20.15
N LEU A 285 -14.95 -9.24 20.03
CA LEU A 285 -16.16 -9.90 19.58
C LEU A 285 -16.69 -10.91 20.60
N ASP A 286 -18.00 -10.96 20.73
CA ASP A 286 -18.73 -12.03 21.39
C ASP A 286 -19.42 -12.88 20.33
N VAL A 287 -19.02 -14.15 20.21
CA VAL A 287 -19.49 -15.04 19.14
C VAL A 287 -20.22 -16.25 19.70
N ALA A 288 -21.30 -16.67 19.05
CA ALA A 288 -22.07 -17.85 19.46
C ALA A 288 -22.67 -18.59 18.28
N ILE A 289 -22.57 -19.92 18.30
CA ILE A 289 -23.39 -20.77 17.43
C ILE A 289 -24.73 -20.98 18.12
N VAL A 290 -25.83 -20.63 17.46
CA VAL A 290 -27.20 -20.75 17.97
C VAL A 290 -28.06 -21.61 17.04
N ASP A 291 -29.13 -22.18 17.59
CA ASP A 291 -30.15 -22.87 16.80
C ASP A 291 -31.27 -21.93 16.28
N GLU A 292 -32.24 -22.47 15.53
CA GLU A 292 -33.40 -21.71 15.00
C GLU A 292 -34.27 -21.03 16.09
N LYS A 293 -34.06 -21.35 17.38
CA LYS A 293 -34.76 -20.76 18.52
C LYS A 293 -33.84 -19.84 19.35
N GLU A 294 -32.68 -19.46 18.81
CA GLU A 294 -31.63 -18.65 19.47
C GLU A 294 -31.05 -19.31 20.73
N ARG A 295 -31.13 -20.64 20.86
CA ARG A 295 -30.44 -21.33 21.95
C ARG A 295 -28.97 -21.48 21.60
N GLU A 296 -28.10 -20.98 22.46
CA GLU A 296 -26.64 -21.12 22.33
C GLU A 296 -26.24 -22.60 22.43
N LEU A 297 -25.63 -23.09 21.35
CA LEU A 297 -25.01 -24.41 21.28
C LEU A 297 -23.58 -24.34 21.82
N THR A 298 -22.85 -23.30 21.42
CA THR A 298 -21.51 -22.96 21.90
C THR A 298 -21.25 -21.45 21.73
N LYS A 299 -20.25 -20.93 22.43
CA LYS A 299 -19.85 -19.52 22.38
C LYS A 299 -18.37 -19.33 22.72
N ALA A 300 -17.81 -18.21 22.27
CA ALA A 300 -16.47 -17.75 22.57
C ALA A 300 -16.44 -16.21 22.61
N SER A 301 -15.34 -15.65 23.11
CA SER A 301 -15.09 -14.21 23.07
C SER A 301 -13.67 -13.97 22.55
N LEU A 302 -13.53 -13.03 21.64
CA LEU A 302 -12.27 -12.57 21.06
C LEU A 302 -11.95 -11.21 21.69
N ASN A 303 -10.95 -11.13 22.56
CA ASN A 303 -10.65 -9.93 23.36
C ASN A 303 -9.16 -9.57 23.33
N SER A 304 -8.53 -9.74 22.16
CA SER A 304 -7.11 -9.48 21.95
C SER A 304 -6.92 -8.28 21.04
N LEU A 305 -6.09 -7.34 21.49
CA LEU A 305 -5.69 -6.16 20.72
C LEU A 305 -4.85 -6.53 19.47
N PHE A 306 -4.12 -7.65 19.53
CA PHE A 306 -3.35 -8.16 18.39
C PHE A 306 -4.21 -8.98 17.40
N GLY A 307 -5.53 -8.83 17.49
CA GLY A 307 -6.49 -9.76 16.92
C GLY A 307 -6.44 -11.14 17.58
N SER A 308 -7.48 -11.94 17.36
CA SER A 308 -7.55 -13.32 17.83
C SER A 308 -8.41 -14.16 16.90
N ALA A 309 -8.33 -15.49 17.04
CA ALA A 309 -9.17 -16.42 16.31
C ALA A 309 -9.69 -17.49 17.26
N GLU A 310 -11.00 -17.75 17.22
CA GLU A 310 -11.65 -18.75 18.07
C GLU A 310 -12.44 -19.74 17.21
N VAL A 311 -12.21 -21.03 17.45
CA VAL A 311 -12.88 -22.12 16.74
C VAL A 311 -14.00 -22.69 17.59
N MET A 312 -15.23 -22.51 17.13
CA MET A 312 -16.43 -23.12 17.69
C MET A 312 -16.83 -24.35 16.89
N GLN A 313 -17.14 -25.46 17.58
CA GLN A 313 -17.46 -26.74 16.93
C GLN A 313 -18.82 -27.28 17.33
N VAL A 314 -19.49 -27.91 16.37
CA VAL A 314 -20.69 -28.73 16.57
C VAL A 314 -20.35 -30.16 16.12
N ASP A 315 -20.19 -31.08 17.08
CA ASP A 315 -19.65 -32.43 16.85
C ASP A 315 -20.47 -33.29 15.86
N ALA A 316 -21.78 -33.05 15.78
CA ALA A 316 -22.65 -33.79 14.89
C ALA A 316 -23.86 -32.95 14.47
N VAL A 317 -23.93 -32.61 13.19
CA VAL A 317 -25.15 -32.07 12.58
C VAL A 317 -25.98 -33.16 11.94
N THR A 318 -27.31 -33.05 12.07
CA THR A 318 -28.24 -33.87 11.28
C THR A 318 -28.33 -33.33 9.85
N PRO A 319 -28.60 -34.16 8.83
CA PRO A 319 -28.70 -33.67 7.46
C PRO A 319 -29.82 -32.63 7.30
N GLY A 320 -29.54 -31.53 6.59
CA GLY A 320 -30.49 -30.43 6.39
C GLY A 320 -30.66 -29.50 7.59
N THR A 321 -29.81 -29.60 8.62
CA THR A 321 -29.82 -28.68 9.76
C THR A 321 -29.36 -27.30 9.31
N LYS A 322 -30.00 -26.26 9.86
CA LYS A 322 -29.54 -24.89 9.76
C LYS A 322 -28.83 -24.50 11.03
N LEU A 323 -27.58 -24.10 10.90
CA LEU A 323 -26.82 -23.50 11.98
C LEU A 323 -26.82 -21.99 11.80
N TYR A 324 -26.79 -21.28 12.92
CA TYR A 324 -26.68 -19.83 12.92
C TYR A 324 -25.46 -19.42 13.72
N LEU A 325 -24.66 -18.53 13.18
CA LEU A 325 -23.61 -17.83 13.91
C LEU A 325 -24.14 -16.44 14.26
N ARG A 326 -23.99 -16.04 15.52
CA ARG A 326 -24.20 -14.66 15.96
C ARG A 326 -22.84 -14.06 16.29
N VAL A 327 -22.55 -12.89 15.74
CA VAL A 327 -21.40 -12.04 16.06
C VAL A 327 -21.95 -10.73 16.62
N ARG A 328 -21.28 -10.16 17.63
CA ARG A 328 -21.59 -8.84 18.18
C ARG A 328 -20.37 -8.27 18.87
N SER A 329 -20.41 -6.99 19.19
CA SER A 329 -19.38 -6.32 19.97
C SER A 329 -19.19 -6.95 21.36
N GLY A 330 -17.95 -6.96 21.83
CA GLY A 330 -17.59 -7.27 23.21
C GLY A 330 -17.97 -6.14 24.18
N ASP A 331 -17.54 -6.25 25.44
CA ASP A 331 -17.99 -5.34 26.51
C ASP A 331 -17.40 -3.90 26.42
N SER A 332 -16.39 -3.66 25.57
CA SER A 332 -15.70 -2.37 25.47
C SER A 332 -16.13 -1.57 24.23
N PRO A 333 -16.73 -0.37 24.39
CA PRO A 333 -17.09 0.48 23.26
C PRO A 333 -15.89 0.92 22.41
N MET A 334 -14.68 0.94 22.97
CA MET A 334 -13.46 1.29 22.24
C MET A 334 -13.15 0.29 21.12
N TRP A 335 -13.46 -0.98 21.37
CA TRP A 335 -13.12 -2.12 20.51
C TRP A 335 -14.38 -2.72 19.86
N ALA A 336 -15.48 -1.97 19.82
CA ALA A 336 -16.78 -2.48 19.42
C ALA A 336 -16.94 -2.58 17.89
N GLN A 337 -16.12 -1.88 17.12
CA GLN A 337 -16.16 -1.85 15.65
C GLN A 337 -14.91 -2.47 15.06
N GLY A 338 -15.07 -3.17 13.93
CA GLY A 338 -13.96 -3.70 13.16
C GLY A 338 -14.31 -4.91 12.30
N HIS A 339 -13.45 -5.16 11.31
CA HIS A 339 -13.54 -6.29 10.39
C HIS A 339 -13.25 -7.63 11.06
N TYR A 340 -13.96 -8.66 10.60
CA TYR A 340 -13.70 -10.05 10.99
C TYR A 340 -13.95 -11.02 9.84
N ALA A 341 -13.34 -12.20 9.93
CA ALA A 341 -13.54 -13.30 9.01
C ALA A 341 -14.19 -14.49 9.71
N ILE A 342 -15.03 -15.21 8.96
CA ILE A 342 -15.71 -16.44 9.36
C ILE A 342 -15.26 -17.55 8.42
N THR A 343 -14.65 -18.60 8.98
CA THR A 343 -14.28 -19.80 8.22
C THR A 343 -15.18 -20.96 8.63
N VAL A 344 -15.91 -21.55 7.68
CA VAL A 344 -16.74 -22.75 7.88
C VAL A 344 -16.10 -23.93 7.18
N ALA A 345 -15.73 -24.96 7.93
CA ALA A 345 -15.04 -26.13 7.40
C ALA A 345 -15.28 -27.38 8.25
N HIS A 346 -14.84 -28.53 7.74
CA HIS A 346 -14.68 -29.71 8.58
C HIS A 346 -13.50 -29.49 9.55
N PRO A 347 -13.59 -29.87 10.84
CA PRO A 347 -12.54 -29.61 11.83
C PRO A 347 -11.15 -30.13 11.43
N GLU A 348 -11.09 -31.31 10.80
CA GLU A 348 -9.81 -31.88 10.35
C GLU A 348 -9.18 -31.07 9.20
N THR A 349 -10.01 -30.51 8.31
CA THR A 349 -9.54 -29.67 7.20
C THR A 349 -9.01 -28.35 7.75
N LEU A 350 -9.79 -27.70 8.62
CA LEU A 350 -9.41 -26.43 9.24
C LEU A 350 -8.08 -26.55 10.02
N ALA A 351 -7.90 -27.63 10.77
CA ALA A 351 -6.67 -27.85 11.54
C ALA A 351 -5.45 -28.17 10.65
N LYS A 352 -5.65 -28.81 9.50
CA LYS A 352 -4.57 -29.20 8.60
C LYS A 352 -4.08 -28.04 7.73
N GLU A 353 -4.98 -27.14 7.35
CA GLU A 353 -4.76 -26.10 6.33
C GLU A 353 -4.84 -24.69 6.92
N GLN A 354 -4.65 -24.57 8.24
CA GLN A 354 -4.85 -23.31 8.96
C GLN A 354 -3.97 -22.18 8.41
N VAL A 355 -2.71 -22.47 8.05
CA VAL A 355 -1.78 -21.44 7.56
C VAL A 355 -2.18 -20.94 6.18
N GLU A 356 -2.51 -21.85 5.26
CA GLU A 356 -2.93 -21.50 3.90
C GLU A 356 -4.27 -20.74 3.90
N ILE A 357 -5.22 -21.16 4.76
CA ILE A 357 -6.49 -20.46 4.93
C ILE A 357 -6.27 -19.03 5.44
N GLN A 358 -5.41 -18.84 6.46
CA GLN A 358 -5.16 -17.51 7.02
C GLN A 358 -4.43 -16.60 6.03
N SER A 359 -3.44 -17.11 5.29
CA SER A 359 -2.78 -16.38 4.21
C SER A 359 -3.79 -15.95 3.13
N TYR A 360 -4.70 -16.85 2.72
CA TYR A 360 -5.75 -16.50 1.76
C TYR A 360 -6.74 -15.46 2.32
N ILE A 361 -7.14 -15.58 3.60
CA ILE A 361 -8.00 -14.60 4.27
C ILE A 361 -7.35 -13.22 4.24
N HIS A 362 -6.07 -13.14 4.59
CA HIS A 362 -5.31 -11.90 4.59
C HIS A 362 -5.30 -11.23 3.20
N THR A 363 -4.91 -11.96 2.16
CA THR A 363 -4.86 -11.45 0.79
C THR A 363 -6.25 -11.03 0.28
N VAL A 364 -7.28 -11.85 0.53
CA VAL A 364 -8.63 -11.58 0.02
C VAL A 364 -9.30 -10.46 0.78
N HIS A 365 -9.12 -10.37 2.09
CA HIS A 365 -9.62 -9.26 2.89
C HIS A 365 -9.08 -7.93 2.40
N ARG A 366 -7.76 -7.88 2.20
CA ARG A 366 -7.08 -6.68 1.75
C ARG A 366 -7.62 -6.16 0.42
N TRP A 367 -7.86 -7.04 -0.57
CA TRP A 367 -8.16 -6.56 -1.93
C TRP A 367 -9.62 -6.69 -2.36
N TYR A 368 -10.37 -7.62 -1.75
CA TYR A 368 -11.67 -8.05 -2.26
C TYR A 368 -12.80 -7.98 -1.23
N PHE A 369 -12.57 -7.45 -0.01
CA PHE A 369 -13.58 -7.37 1.04
C PHE A 369 -14.86 -6.62 0.61
N ASP A 370 -14.75 -5.58 -0.21
CA ASP A 370 -15.91 -4.82 -0.73
C ASP A 370 -16.36 -5.23 -2.13
N SER A 371 -15.74 -6.29 -2.68
CA SER A 371 -16.12 -6.81 -3.98
C SER A 371 -17.52 -7.46 -3.96
N LYS A 372 -18.13 -7.60 -5.14
CA LYS A 372 -19.35 -8.42 -5.29
C LYS A 372 -19.12 -9.88 -4.85
N GLY A 373 -17.87 -10.36 -4.89
CA GLY A 373 -17.47 -11.70 -4.43
C GLY A 373 -17.59 -11.84 -2.91
N ALA A 374 -17.12 -10.85 -2.14
CA ALA A 374 -17.26 -10.86 -0.68
C ALA A 374 -18.73 -10.86 -0.21
N LYS A 375 -19.61 -10.14 -0.92
CA LYS A 375 -21.08 -10.17 -0.71
C LYS A 375 -21.71 -11.56 -0.91
N ARG A 376 -21.00 -12.53 -1.46
CA ARG A 376 -21.51 -13.88 -1.76
C ARG A 376 -20.80 -14.98 -0.98
N GLY A 377 -19.71 -14.65 -0.30
CA GLY A 377 -18.81 -15.59 0.34
C GLY A 377 -17.82 -16.22 -0.65
N PHE A 378 -16.61 -16.48 -0.18
CA PHE A 378 -15.56 -17.15 -0.96
C PHE A 378 -15.59 -18.66 -0.70
N SER A 379 -15.40 -19.46 -1.74
CA SER A 379 -15.14 -20.89 -1.62
C SER A 379 -13.69 -21.19 -1.93
N TYR A 380 -12.97 -21.64 -0.92
CA TYR A 380 -11.61 -22.11 -1.10
C TYR A 380 -11.64 -23.57 -1.58
N HIS A 381 -11.19 -23.81 -2.81
CA HIS A 381 -11.01 -25.15 -3.38
C HIS A 381 -9.54 -25.37 -3.74
N LEU A 382 -8.84 -26.16 -2.92
CA LEU A 382 -7.40 -26.43 -3.05
C LEU A 382 -6.94 -26.96 -4.43
N LEU A 383 -7.82 -27.50 -5.26
CA LEU A 383 -7.46 -27.93 -6.63
C LEU A 383 -7.23 -26.76 -7.61
N ALA A 384 -7.45 -25.51 -7.17
CA ALA A 384 -7.27 -24.30 -7.97
C ALA A 384 -6.10 -23.41 -7.47
N THR A 385 -5.40 -23.82 -6.40
CA THR A 385 -4.20 -23.12 -5.87
C THR A 385 -2.97 -23.13 -6.80
N GLY A 386 -3.15 -23.56 -8.06
CA GLY A 386 -2.15 -23.44 -9.12
C GLY A 386 -2.53 -22.46 -10.25
N GLN A 387 -3.71 -21.84 -10.22
CA GLN A 387 -4.13 -20.85 -11.24
C GLN A 387 -4.73 -19.56 -10.68
N ASP A 388 -5.11 -19.49 -9.40
CA ASP A 388 -6.00 -18.42 -8.91
C ASP A 388 -5.26 -17.32 -8.11
N GLY A 389 -3.94 -17.19 -8.26
CA GLY A 389 -3.17 -16.09 -7.68
C GLY A 389 -3.53 -14.70 -8.26
N TYR A 390 -4.45 -14.67 -9.22
CA TYR A 390 -5.02 -13.47 -9.83
C TYR A 390 -6.48 -13.37 -9.40
N GLY A 391 -6.74 -12.60 -8.35
CA GLY A 391 -8.06 -12.60 -7.69
C GLY A 391 -9.18 -11.92 -8.49
N ASP A 392 -8.87 -11.31 -9.64
CA ASP A 392 -9.84 -10.74 -10.59
C ASP A 392 -9.48 -11.05 -12.06
N ASP A 393 -9.04 -12.29 -12.35
CA ASP A 393 -8.82 -12.72 -13.74
C ASP A 393 -10.14 -12.68 -14.53
N ASP A 394 -10.23 -11.73 -15.45
CA ASP A 394 -11.40 -11.52 -16.29
C ASP A 394 -11.33 -12.32 -17.61
N GLN A 395 -10.24 -13.07 -17.83
CA GLN A 395 -9.94 -13.82 -19.05
C GLN A 395 -9.93 -12.93 -20.32
N HIS A 396 -9.36 -11.73 -20.21
CA HIS A 396 -9.27 -10.73 -21.27
C HIS A 396 -10.64 -10.17 -21.71
N ALA A 397 -11.62 -10.13 -20.81
CA ALA A 397 -12.98 -9.71 -21.14
C ALA A 397 -13.09 -8.19 -21.34
N ASP A 398 -12.25 -7.41 -20.68
CA ASP A 398 -12.26 -5.95 -20.64
C ASP A 398 -11.17 -5.27 -21.50
N ASP A 399 -10.33 -6.07 -22.17
CA ASP A 399 -9.33 -5.73 -23.20
C ASP A 399 -9.76 -4.67 -24.24
N LYS A 400 -11.08 -4.52 -24.44
CA LYS A 400 -11.67 -3.65 -25.46
C LYS A 400 -12.39 -2.49 -24.79
N GLY A 401 -11.79 -1.30 -24.87
CA GLY A 401 -12.45 -0.07 -24.43
C GLY A 401 -13.85 0.17 -25.02
N GLY A 402 -14.65 0.98 -24.34
CA GLY A 402 -16.07 1.22 -24.67
C GLY A 402 -17.00 0.37 -23.80
N GLY A 403 -17.91 -0.39 -24.40
CA GLY A 403 -18.92 -1.18 -23.67
C GLY A 403 -18.39 -2.39 -22.89
N ALA A 404 -17.14 -2.78 -23.10
CA ALA A 404 -16.48 -3.86 -22.35
C ALA A 404 -15.54 -3.34 -21.25
N ALA A 405 -15.36 -2.02 -21.13
CA ALA A 405 -14.62 -1.45 -20.00
C ALA A 405 -15.37 -1.63 -18.67
N ASN A 406 -14.65 -1.98 -17.62
CA ASN A 406 -15.14 -2.15 -16.26
C ASN A 406 -15.46 -0.78 -15.62
N ASP A 407 -16.59 -0.67 -14.93
CA ASP A 407 -16.97 0.55 -14.19
C ASP A 407 -16.19 0.62 -12.88
N MET A 408 -15.46 1.72 -12.65
CA MET A 408 -14.81 1.96 -11.36
C MET A 408 -15.85 2.32 -10.29
N ALA A 409 -15.67 1.82 -9.07
CA ALA A 409 -16.55 2.15 -7.94
C ALA A 409 -16.23 3.55 -7.38
N ILE A 410 -17.24 4.23 -6.83
CA ILE A 410 -17.08 5.57 -6.26
C ILE A 410 -16.69 5.46 -4.81
N ALA A 411 -15.41 5.68 -4.60
CA ALA A 411 -14.71 5.56 -3.35
C ALA A 411 -14.92 6.71 -2.35
N VAL A 412 -14.96 7.93 -2.85
CA VAL A 412 -15.18 9.09 -1.98
C VAL A 412 -16.00 10.04 -2.81
N LEU A 413 -17.09 10.55 -2.23
CA LEU A 413 -17.98 11.46 -2.93
C LEU A 413 -18.03 12.82 -2.23
N GLY A 414 -17.09 13.70 -2.60
CA GLY A 414 -17.08 15.11 -2.23
C GLY A 414 -17.29 16.03 -3.42
N SER A 415 -17.54 17.32 -3.16
CA SER A 415 -17.73 18.33 -4.21
C SER A 415 -16.42 18.73 -4.92
N ASN A 416 -15.29 18.64 -4.21
CA ASN A 416 -13.95 19.03 -4.69
C ASN A 416 -12.91 17.90 -4.57
N HIS A 417 -13.33 16.73 -4.12
CA HIS A 417 -12.51 15.55 -3.96
C HIS A 417 -13.43 14.34 -4.20
N THR A 418 -13.21 13.63 -5.29
CA THR A 418 -13.92 12.38 -5.60
C THR A 418 -12.88 11.35 -5.96
N VAL A 419 -12.92 10.20 -5.32
CA VAL A 419 -12.03 9.07 -5.61
C VAL A 419 -12.85 8.02 -6.34
N TYR A 420 -12.23 7.36 -7.31
CA TYR A 420 -12.74 6.17 -7.97
C TYR A 420 -11.71 5.07 -7.88
N THR A 421 -12.18 3.83 -7.79
CA THR A 421 -11.34 2.67 -7.49
C THR A 421 -11.65 1.47 -8.39
N ALA A 422 -10.65 0.63 -8.64
CA ALA A 422 -10.81 -0.74 -9.13
C ALA A 422 -9.63 -1.63 -8.73
N VAL A 423 -9.83 -2.93 -8.57
CA VAL A 423 -8.73 -3.92 -8.57
C VAL A 423 -8.71 -4.55 -9.95
N GLY A 424 -7.53 -4.94 -10.43
CA GLY A 424 -7.38 -5.72 -11.64
C GLY A 424 -6.16 -6.65 -11.55
N SER A 425 -6.00 -7.50 -12.56
CA SER A 425 -4.88 -8.43 -12.64
C SER A 425 -4.42 -8.58 -14.07
N ILE A 426 -3.14 -8.33 -14.31
CA ILE A 426 -2.51 -8.63 -15.60
C ILE A 426 -2.02 -10.07 -15.53
N THR A 427 -2.65 -10.96 -16.30
CA THR A 427 -2.38 -12.40 -16.25
C THR A 427 -1.35 -12.84 -17.30
N ASP A 428 -1.22 -12.09 -18.38
CA ASP A 428 -0.17 -12.27 -19.39
C ASP A 428 0.20 -10.97 -20.12
N THR A 429 1.14 -11.05 -21.07
CA THR A 429 1.68 -9.87 -21.77
C THR A 429 0.74 -9.25 -22.80
N THR A 430 -0.37 -9.92 -23.10
CA THR A 430 -1.40 -9.44 -24.02
C THR A 430 -2.62 -8.87 -23.31
N ASP A 431 -2.69 -9.05 -22.00
CA ASP A 431 -3.75 -8.54 -21.13
C ASP A 431 -3.73 -7.01 -21.03
N VAL A 432 -4.87 -6.37 -21.26
CA VAL A 432 -5.03 -4.91 -21.22
C VAL A 432 -6.34 -4.52 -20.55
N ASP A 433 -6.29 -4.38 -19.24
CA ASP A 433 -7.46 -4.01 -18.48
C ASP A 433 -7.90 -2.58 -18.78
N THR A 434 -9.21 -2.40 -18.99
CA THR A 434 -9.79 -1.10 -19.32
C THR A 434 -10.90 -0.72 -18.34
N PHE A 435 -10.70 0.38 -17.62
CA PHE A 435 -11.66 0.91 -16.65
C PHE A 435 -12.26 2.22 -17.12
N ARG A 436 -13.49 2.52 -16.70
CA ARG A 436 -14.15 3.79 -16.96
C ARG A 436 -14.79 4.38 -15.71
N PHE A 437 -14.80 5.71 -15.65
CA PHE A 437 -15.54 6.48 -14.66
C PHE A 437 -16.01 7.80 -15.27
N ARG A 438 -16.96 8.47 -14.61
CA ARG A 438 -17.52 9.74 -15.09
C ARG A 438 -17.48 10.80 -14.00
N THR A 439 -16.88 11.94 -14.30
CA THR A 439 -16.78 13.08 -13.38
C THR A 439 -18.14 13.75 -13.13
N SER A 440 -18.26 14.40 -11.97
CA SER A 440 -19.46 15.14 -11.58
C SER A 440 -19.82 16.26 -12.58
N LYS A 441 -21.12 16.51 -12.72
CA LYS A 441 -21.66 17.67 -13.48
C LYS A 441 -21.31 19.02 -12.86
N ASN A 442 -21.08 19.04 -11.55
CA ASN A 442 -20.81 20.25 -10.77
C ASN A 442 -19.32 20.38 -10.40
N LEU A 443 -18.43 19.76 -11.17
CA LEU A 443 -17.00 19.78 -10.90
C LEU A 443 -16.47 21.23 -10.90
N ALA A 444 -15.76 21.61 -9.84
CA ALA A 444 -15.16 22.92 -9.72
C ALA A 444 -14.05 23.16 -10.76
N ALA A 445 -13.75 24.42 -11.06
CA ALA A 445 -12.60 24.76 -11.90
C ALA A 445 -11.28 24.52 -11.16
N GLY A 446 -10.23 24.13 -11.88
CA GLY A 446 -8.91 23.89 -11.30
C GLY A 446 -8.73 22.51 -10.65
N VAL A 447 -9.74 21.64 -10.74
CA VAL A 447 -9.63 20.24 -10.28
C VAL A 447 -8.71 19.46 -11.21
N LYS A 448 -7.78 18.71 -10.63
CA LYS A 448 -6.86 17.82 -11.34
C LYS A 448 -7.41 16.39 -11.28
N LEU A 449 -6.92 15.53 -12.18
CA LEU A 449 -7.15 14.09 -12.13
C LEU A 449 -5.80 13.41 -11.93
N LEU A 450 -5.58 12.78 -10.79
CA LEU A 450 -4.44 11.91 -10.52
C LEU A 450 -4.88 10.47 -10.74
N VAL A 451 -4.18 9.74 -11.59
CA VAL A 451 -4.36 8.29 -11.74
C VAL A 451 -3.18 7.61 -11.08
N ASN A 452 -3.46 6.73 -10.13
CA ASN A 452 -2.47 5.98 -9.38
C ASN A 452 -2.70 4.49 -9.62
N VAL A 453 -1.65 3.77 -10.01
CA VAL A 453 -1.65 2.32 -10.17
C VAL A 453 -0.60 1.76 -9.25
N GLU A 454 -1.01 0.91 -8.32
CA GLU A 454 -0.13 0.26 -7.35
C GLU A 454 -0.21 -1.24 -7.53
N THR A 455 0.92 -1.90 -7.66
CA THR A 455 0.99 -3.36 -7.68
C THR A 455 0.81 -3.90 -6.29
N LEU A 456 0.04 -4.99 -6.17
CA LEU A 456 -0.31 -5.57 -4.88
C LEU A 456 0.69 -6.63 -4.41
N ASP A 457 1.48 -7.15 -5.35
CA ASP A 457 2.49 -8.17 -5.08
C ASP A 457 3.87 -7.61 -5.40
N TYR A 458 4.83 -7.84 -4.50
CA TYR A 458 6.21 -7.41 -4.69
C TYR A 458 6.84 -8.08 -5.92
N GLY A 459 7.39 -7.29 -6.83
CA GLY A 459 8.22 -7.83 -7.91
C GLY A 459 7.45 -8.69 -8.91
N THR A 460 6.21 -8.37 -9.23
CA THR A 460 5.38 -9.15 -10.18
C THR A 460 5.03 -8.36 -11.43
N LEU A 461 4.64 -7.08 -11.30
CA LEU A 461 4.15 -6.25 -12.39
C LEU A 461 4.89 -4.91 -12.46
N VAL A 462 5.09 -4.40 -13.67
CA VAL A 462 5.43 -2.99 -13.91
C VAL A 462 4.31 -2.40 -14.76
N PRO A 463 3.37 -1.65 -14.17
CA PRO A 463 2.20 -1.18 -14.89
C PRO A 463 2.53 0.03 -15.77
N GLU A 464 2.04 0.00 -17.02
CA GLU A 464 1.98 1.14 -17.91
C GLU A 464 0.52 1.62 -17.99
N VAL A 465 0.30 2.91 -17.67
CA VAL A 465 -1.05 3.50 -17.60
C VAL A 465 -1.24 4.57 -18.67
N THR A 466 -2.43 4.59 -19.29
CA THR A 466 -2.84 5.66 -20.21
C THR A 466 -4.28 6.08 -19.96
N VAL A 467 -4.57 7.37 -20.16
CA VAL A 467 -5.92 7.93 -19.99
C VAL A 467 -6.46 8.39 -21.34
N TRP A 468 -7.72 8.10 -21.60
CA TRP A 468 -8.43 8.36 -22.85
C TRP A 468 -9.75 9.08 -22.57
N ASP A 469 -10.19 9.91 -23.50
CA ASP A 469 -11.52 10.49 -23.47
C ASP A 469 -12.58 9.53 -24.04
N HIS A 470 -13.86 9.82 -23.79
CA HIS A 470 -15.00 9.07 -24.35
C HIS A 470 -15.05 8.98 -25.90
N LYS A 471 -14.22 9.77 -26.62
CA LYS A 471 -14.13 9.73 -28.09
C LYS A 471 -12.99 8.82 -28.57
N GLY A 472 -12.24 8.22 -27.65
CA GLY A 472 -11.10 7.38 -27.95
C GLY A 472 -9.84 8.16 -28.31
N ALA A 473 -9.70 9.41 -27.86
CA ALA A 473 -8.45 10.17 -27.96
C ALA A 473 -7.68 10.08 -26.63
N GLN A 474 -6.38 9.77 -26.71
CA GLN A 474 -5.50 9.74 -25.54
C GLN A 474 -5.29 11.16 -25.00
N ILE A 475 -5.43 11.32 -23.70
CA ILE A 475 -5.17 12.55 -22.97
C ILE A 475 -3.73 12.52 -22.47
N SER A 476 -2.97 13.58 -22.76
CA SER A 476 -1.60 13.72 -22.26
C SER A 476 -1.63 14.08 -20.78
N GLY A 477 -0.82 13.38 -19.99
CA GLY A 477 -0.55 13.69 -18.58
C GLY A 477 0.93 13.89 -18.30
N GLU A 478 1.24 14.31 -17.09
CA GLU A 478 2.58 14.39 -16.53
C GLU A 478 2.74 13.29 -15.49
N PHE A 479 3.69 12.37 -15.69
CA PHE A 479 3.99 11.37 -14.68
C PHE A 479 4.58 12.05 -13.43
N GLN A 480 4.10 11.66 -12.26
CA GLN A 480 4.61 12.12 -10.96
C GLN A 480 5.55 11.08 -10.33
N SER A 481 5.25 9.79 -10.52
CA SER A 481 6.11 8.68 -10.11
C SER A 481 5.97 7.52 -11.08
N VAL A 482 7.09 6.85 -11.41
CA VAL A 482 7.10 5.59 -12.19
C VAL A 482 8.24 4.70 -11.67
N GLY A 483 7.90 3.68 -10.88
CA GLY A 483 8.88 2.78 -10.28
C GLY A 483 8.34 2.09 -9.04
N PHE A 484 8.96 0.98 -8.64
CA PHE A 484 8.73 0.33 -7.34
C PHE A 484 7.28 -0.06 -7.09
N GLY A 485 6.65 -0.63 -8.12
CA GLY A 485 5.24 -1.02 -8.05
C GLY A 485 4.23 0.13 -8.13
N VAL A 486 4.67 1.37 -8.27
CA VAL A 486 3.78 2.55 -8.32
C VAL A 486 3.95 3.30 -9.65
N THR A 487 2.82 3.64 -10.27
CA THR A 487 2.75 4.54 -11.43
C THR A 487 1.69 5.61 -11.20
N GLN A 488 2.11 6.87 -11.13
CA GLN A 488 1.24 8.03 -10.94
C GLN A 488 1.26 8.95 -12.15
N LEU A 489 0.09 9.21 -12.72
CA LEU A 489 -0.13 10.07 -13.88
C LEU A 489 -1.08 11.22 -13.54
N LEU A 490 -0.57 12.45 -13.60
CA LEU A 490 -1.33 13.67 -13.35
C LEU A 490 -1.88 14.25 -14.65
N ILE A 491 -3.20 14.40 -14.72
CA ILE A 491 -3.90 15.20 -15.72
C ILE A 491 -4.22 16.57 -15.10
N PRO A 492 -3.61 17.67 -15.60
CA PRO A 492 -3.65 18.98 -14.93
C PRO A 492 -5.02 19.66 -14.94
N SER A 493 -5.98 19.13 -15.70
CA SER A 493 -7.33 19.70 -15.76
C SER A 493 -8.37 18.62 -16.07
N ALA A 494 -9.19 18.28 -15.08
CA ALA A 494 -10.34 17.41 -15.26
C ALA A 494 -11.54 18.22 -15.78
N SER A 495 -12.30 17.63 -16.70
CA SER A 495 -13.51 18.22 -17.28
C SER A 495 -14.76 17.70 -16.56
N ALA A 496 -15.74 18.57 -16.34
CA ALA A 496 -17.02 18.20 -15.74
C ALA A 496 -17.85 17.29 -16.68
N ASP A 497 -18.70 16.44 -16.10
CA ASP A 497 -19.62 15.54 -16.81
C ASP A 497 -18.97 14.71 -17.94
N THR A 498 -17.69 14.35 -17.76
CA THR A 498 -16.87 13.72 -18.78
C THR A 498 -16.54 12.31 -18.36
N GLU A 499 -16.73 11.36 -19.27
CA GLU A 499 -16.29 9.98 -19.10
C GLU A 499 -14.82 9.87 -19.52
N TYR A 500 -14.04 9.28 -18.63
CA TYR A 500 -12.63 8.96 -18.80
C TYR A 500 -12.49 7.45 -18.84
N VAL A 501 -11.54 6.99 -19.66
CA VAL A 501 -11.18 5.58 -19.79
C VAL A 501 -9.71 5.44 -19.43
N ILE A 502 -9.41 4.62 -18.44
CA ILE A 502 -8.06 4.29 -18.01
C ILE A 502 -7.72 2.91 -18.57
N LYS A 503 -6.52 2.78 -19.14
CA LYS A 503 -5.98 1.49 -19.56
C LYS A 503 -4.76 1.17 -18.73
N VAL A 504 -4.73 -0.03 -18.17
CA VAL A 504 -3.59 -0.59 -17.46
C VAL A 504 -3.10 -1.81 -18.24
N GLN A 505 -1.79 -1.95 -18.37
CA GLN A 505 -1.17 -3.08 -19.07
C GLN A 505 0.25 -3.28 -18.55
N ALA A 506 0.83 -4.44 -18.82
CA ALA A 506 2.26 -4.65 -18.59
C ALA A 506 3.10 -3.66 -19.42
N SER A 507 4.12 -3.09 -18.79
CA SER A 507 5.06 -2.18 -19.44
C SER A 507 5.73 -2.85 -20.65
N SER A 508 5.60 -2.20 -21.81
CA SER A 508 6.12 -2.68 -23.10
C SER A 508 7.65 -2.74 -23.16
N VAL A 509 8.33 -2.03 -22.26
CA VAL A 509 9.79 -2.06 -22.13
C VAL A 509 10.27 -3.12 -21.14
N SER A 510 9.34 -3.76 -20.42
CA SER A 510 9.65 -4.74 -19.39
C SER A 510 9.88 -6.14 -19.99
N SER A 511 11.07 -6.71 -19.86
CA SER A 511 11.41 -8.12 -20.18
C SER A 511 11.05 -9.13 -19.05
N GLN A 512 10.87 -8.68 -17.81
CA GLN A 512 10.43 -9.38 -16.60
C GLN A 512 9.26 -8.60 -15.96
N PHE A 513 8.67 -9.11 -14.87
CA PHE A 513 7.63 -8.40 -14.11
C PHE A 513 6.44 -7.87 -14.94
N ARG A 514 5.76 -8.78 -15.65
CA ARG A 514 4.68 -8.43 -16.58
C ARG A 514 3.32 -9.01 -16.21
N ILE A 515 3.21 -9.62 -15.04
CA ILE A 515 1.98 -10.27 -14.59
C ILE A 515 1.84 -10.00 -13.10
N GLY A 516 0.64 -9.70 -12.62
CA GLY A 516 0.45 -9.40 -11.20
C GLY A 516 -0.85 -8.66 -10.96
N ASN A 517 -1.26 -8.64 -9.69
CA ASN A 517 -2.42 -7.88 -9.27
C ASN A 517 -2.03 -6.42 -9.05
N TYR A 518 -2.98 -5.52 -9.30
CA TYR A 518 -2.80 -4.10 -9.03
C TYR A 518 -4.11 -3.47 -8.54
N SER A 519 -3.97 -2.41 -7.77
CA SER A 519 -5.05 -1.47 -7.49
C SER A 519 -4.93 -0.26 -8.41
N LEU A 520 -6.09 0.26 -8.81
CA LEU A 520 -6.21 1.44 -9.65
C LEU A 520 -7.08 2.46 -8.93
N GLU A 521 -6.50 3.64 -8.68
CA GLU A 521 -7.21 4.79 -8.14
C GLU A 521 -7.23 5.94 -9.16
N ALA A 522 -8.37 6.60 -9.28
CA ALA A 522 -8.52 7.86 -9.99
C ALA A 522 -9.07 8.94 -9.05
N GLN A 523 -8.20 9.86 -8.62
CA GLN A 523 -8.54 10.94 -7.72
C GLN A 523 -8.81 12.23 -8.51
N VAL A 524 -10.04 12.74 -8.40
CA VAL A 524 -10.49 13.99 -8.99
C VAL A 524 -10.54 15.03 -7.88
N SER A 525 -9.44 15.76 -7.67
CA SER A 525 -9.30 16.65 -6.52
C SER A 525 -8.53 17.95 -6.79
N THR A 526 -8.80 18.97 -5.97
CA THR A 526 -7.97 20.18 -5.85
C THR A 526 -6.78 19.99 -4.91
N LEU A 527 -6.74 18.90 -4.14
CA LEU A 527 -5.69 18.60 -3.16
C LEU A 527 -4.42 17.97 -3.78
N VAL A 528 -4.48 17.61 -5.07
CA VAL A 528 -3.33 17.02 -5.75
C VAL A 528 -2.27 18.09 -6.03
N GLU A 529 -1.12 17.93 -5.39
CA GLU A 529 0.08 18.74 -5.66
C GLU A 529 0.92 18.16 -6.79
N ALA A 530 1.78 18.99 -7.39
CA ALA A 530 2.68 18.56 -8.44
C ALA A 530 4.11 18.52 -7.89
N ASN A 531 4.94 17.65 -8.43
CA ASN A 531 6.34 17.55 -8.03
C ASN A 531 7.09 18.88 -8.14
N THR A 532 7.93 19.13 -7.14
CA THR A 532 8.95 20.19 -7.11
C THR A 532 10.04 19.88 -8.13
N GLU A 533 10.52 20.90 -8.85
CA GLU A 533 11.65 20.77 -9.77
C GLU A 533 12.96 21.05 -9.03
N TYR A 534 13.81 20.03 -8.87
CA TYR A 534 15.14 20.19 -8.24
C TYR A 534 16.17 20.70 -9.24
N MET A 535 16.10 20.22 -10.49
CA MET A 535 17.09 20.54 -11.52
C MET A 535 16.47 20.34 -12.92
N SER A 536 16.72 21.29 -13.82
CA SER A 536 16.40 21.12 -15.25
C SER A 536 17.48 21.72 -16.14
N GLY A 537 17.59 21.20 -17.37
CA GLY A 537 18.61 21.68 -18.30
C GLY A 537 18.68 20.87 -19.58
N ASN A 538 19.66 21.20 -20.42
CA ASN A 538 19.90 20.49 -21.67
C ASN A 538 21.26 19.82 -21.65
N LEU A 539 21.29 18.52 -21.97
CA LEU A 539 22.52 17.77 -22.20
C LEU A 539 22.78 17.63 -23.70
N ASP A 540 24.00 17.92 -24.13
CA ASP A 540 24.42 17.81 -25.52
C ASP A 540 25.86 17.28 -25.65
N THR A 541 26.55 17.59 -26.73
CA THR A 541 27.95 17.15 -26.94
C THR A 541 28.96 18.06 -26.24
N ALA A 542 28.59 19.31 -25.96
CA ALA A 542 29.43 20.28 -25.26
C ALA A 542 29.22 20.24 -23.74
N SER A 543 28.01 19.88 -23.28
CA SER A 543 27.64 19.74 -21.87
C SER A 543 27.07 18.34 -21.63
N SER A 544 27.93 17.40 -21.23
CA SER A 544 27.56 15.99 -21.02
C SER A 544 27.00 15.69 -19.63
N THR A 545 27.12 16.65 -18.70
CA THR A 545 26.62 16.57 -17.33
C THR A 545 25.89 17.87 -16.96
N LEU A 546 24.90 17.74 -16.09
CA LEU A 546 24.19 18.81 -15.42
C LEU A 546 24.39 18.61 -13.92
N GLU A 547 24.78 19.67 -13.23
CA GLU A 547 25.21 19.60 -11.83
C GLU A 547 24.54 20.73 -11.05
N SER A 548 24.19 20.47 -9.79
CA SER A 548 23.57 21.42 -8.87
C SER A 548 23.91 21.02 -7.45
N THR A 549 23.96 22.00 -6.56
CA THR A 549 24.01 21.77 -5.12
C THR A 549 22.58 21.71 -4.59
N LEU A 550 22.33 20.80 -3.65
CA LEU A 550 21.10 20.69 -2.87
C LEU A 550 21.45 20.95 -1.40
N TYR A 551 20.87 21.99 -0.82
CA TYR A 551 20.99 22.30 0.60
C TYR A 551 19.77 21.74 1.33
N VAL A 552 20.01 21.09 2.46
CA VAL A 552 18.99 20.47 3.31
C VAL A 552 19.16 21.03 4.72
N ALA A 553 18.19 21.82 5.17
CA ALA A 553 18.23 22.50 6.47
C ALA A 553 17.94 21.56 7.63
N ILE A 554 17.01 20.63 7.45
CA ILE A 554 16.63 19.60 8.42
C ILE A 554 16.50 18.25 7.73
N PRO A 555 16.79 17.14 8.43
CA PRO A 555 16.56 15.81 7.89
C PRO A 555 15.12 15.60 7.40
N GLN A 556 14.99 14.91 6.26
CA GLN A 556 13.70 14.73 5.58
C GLN A 556 13.75 13.57 4.57
N ILE A 557 12.59 13.15 4.09
CA ILE A 557 12.46 12.13 3.04
C ILE A 557 12.20 12.82 1.71
N LEU A 558 13.12 12.64 0.76
CA LEU A 558 13.04 13.18 -0.59
C LEU A 558 12.79 12.06 -1.60
N THR A 559 11.83 12.26 -2.50
CA THR A 559 11.67 11.39 -3.67
C THR A 559 12.39 12.02 -4.86
N PHE A 560 12.85 11.19 -5.81
CA PHE A 560 13.54 11.67 -6.99
C PHE A 560 12.98 11.02 -8.24
N SER A 561 12.68 11.82 -9.24
CA SER A 561 12.11 11.41 -10.51
C SER A 561 12.92 12.01 -11.65
N LEU A 562 13.49 11.13 -12.47
CA LEU A 562 14.32 11.49 -13.60
C LEU A 562 13.56 11.31 -14.91
N SER A 563 13.47 12.37 -15.69
CA SER A 563 12.89 12.33 -17.04
C SER A 563 13.78 13.04 -18.06
N GLY A 564 13.74 12.54 -19.28
CA GLY A 564 14.46 13.10 -20.42
C GLY A 564 13.61 13.10 -21.66
N SER A 565 13.63 14.18 -22.43
CA SER A 565 12.97 14.24 -23.74
C SER A 565 13.95 14.67 -24.83
N SER A 566 13.79 14.09 -26.02
CA SER A 566 14.55 14.48 -27.20
C SER A 566 13.64 14.48 -28.42
N LEU A 567 13.89 15.41 -29.35
CA LEU A 567 13.20 15.46 -30.64
C LEU A 567 13.66 14.36 -31.61
N ALA A 568 14.74 13.66 -31.28
CA ALA A 568 15.29 12.57 -32.08
C ALA A 568 14.97 11.21 -31.44
N THR A 569 14.50 10.26 -32.26
CA THR A 569 14.24 8.88 -31.84
C THR A 569 15.55 8.12 -31.66
N GLN A 570 15.88 7.77 -30.42
CA GLN A 570 17.13 7.09 -30.07
C GLN A 570 16.85 6.08 -28.96
N SER A 571 16.90 4.78 -29.27
CA SER A 571 16.55 3.68 -28.36
C SER A 571 17.61 3.36 -27.32
N ASP A 572 18.86 3.79 -27.54
CA ASP A 572 20.03 3.31 -26.78
C ASP A 572 20.65 4.40 -25.89
N MET A 573 19.88 5.46 -25.57
CA MET A 573 20.33 6.57 -24.73
C MET A 573 19.67 6.55 -23.36
N GLN A 574 20.48 6.80 -22.33
CA GLN A 574 20.04 6.86 -20.96
C GLN A 574 20.56 8.10 -20.25
N LEU A 575 19.82 8.50 -19.23
CA LEU A 575 20.21 9.46 -18.23
C LEU A 575 20.58 8.72 -16.95
N LEU A 576 21.62 9.18 -16.27
CA LEU A 576 22.02 8.71 -14.96
C LEU A 576 22.03 9.90 -14.00
N PHE A 577 21.12 9.90 -13.04
CA PHE A 577 21.16 10.77 -11.87
C PHE A 577 21.98 10.11 -10.76
N ARG A 578 22.78 10.91 -10.05
CA ARG A 578 23.50 10.54 -8.83
C ARG A 578 23.39 11.66 -7.81
N LEU A 579 23.13 11.28 -6.56
CA LEU A 579 23.17 12.15 -5.39
C LEU A 579 24.42 11.81 -4.57
N PHE A 580 25.25 12.81 -4.27
CA PHE A 580 26.42 12.65 -3.41
C PHE A 580 26.28 13.48 -2.14
N ASP A 581 26.80 12.97 -1.03
CA ASP A 581 26.94 13.73 0.21
C ASP A 581 28.16 14.67 0.18
N GLN A 582 28.34 15.46 1.24
CA GLN A 582 29.49 16.37 1.40
C GLN A 582 30.85 15.65 1.43
N LYS A 583 30.87 14.34 1.71
CA LYS A 583 32.07 13.49 1.71
C LYS A 583 32.31 12.83 0.35
N MET A 584 31.50 13.15 -0.67
CA MET A 584 31.52 12.56 -2.01
C MET A 584 31.15 11.08 -2.05
N GLN A 585 30.44 10.58 -1.04
CA GLN A 585 29.87 9.24 -1.02
C GLN A 585 28.54 9.26 -1.78
N LEU A 586 28.30 8.21 -2.58
CA LEU A 586 27.04 8.07 -3.30
C LEU A 586 25.91 7.77 -2.31
N VAL A 587 24.89 8.63 -2.28
CA VAL A 587 23.68 8.42 -1.48
C VAL A 587 22.68 7.59 -2.26
N THR A 588 22.42 7.98 -3.52
CA THR A 588 21.51 7.24 -4.39
C THR A 588 21.76 7.53 -5.88
N SER A 589 21.16 6.72 -6.77
CA SER A 589 21.23 6.94 -8.22
C SER A 589 19.99 6.43 -8.96
N ILE A 590 19.69 7.05 -10.11
CA ILE A 590 18.58 6.65 -11.01
C ILE A 590 19.09 6.58 -12.44
N ALA A 591 18.80 5.48 -13.12
CA ALA A 591 19.01 5.37 -14.56
C ALA A 591 17.67 5.40 -15.32
N ALA A 592 17.49 6.35 -16.24
CA ALA A 592 16.28 6.52 -17.04
C ALA A 592 16.51 6.50 -18.56
N PRO A 593 15.79 5.67 -19.33
CA PRO A 593 15.78 5.79 -20.79
C PRO A 593 15.22 7.15 -21.23
N VAL A 594 15.80 7.76 -22.26
CA VAL A 594 15.26 9.00 -22.83
C VAL A 594 13.87 8.75 -23.43
N GLY A 595 12.91 9.62 -23.11
CA GLY A 595 11.50 9.50 -23.47
C GLY A 595 10.65 8.74 -22.45
N LYS A 596 11.27 8.19 -21.39
CA LYS A 596 10.60 7.59 -20.25
C LYS A 596 11.01 8.31 -18.97
N MET A 597 10.15 8.23 -17.96
CA MET A 597 10.41 8.71 -16.61
C MET A 597 10.64 7.51 -15.70
N ARG A 598 11.52 7.68 -14.71
CA ARG A 598 11.76 6.70 -13.66
C ARG A 598 11.96 7.42 -12.33
N SER A 599 11.49 6.82 -11.26
CA SER A 599 11.46 7.44 -9.93
C SER A 599 12.03 6.49 -8.88
N LEU A 600 12.69 7.04 -7.86
CA LEU A 600 13.00 6.35 -6.59
C LEU A 600 11.91 6.65 -5.56
N PRO A 601 11.63 5.70 -4.65
CA PRO A 601 10.81 5.98 -3.49
C PRO A 601 11.61 6.86 -2.51
N GLY A 602 11.06 7.10 -1.34
CA GLY A 602 11.60 8.03 -0.35
C GLY A 602 13.04 7.72 0.04
N VAL A 603 13.93 8.67 -0.17
CA VAL A 603 15.32 8.64 0.29
C VAL A 603 15.41 9.50 1.54
N PHE A 604 15.82 8.89 2.65
CA PHE A 604 16.08 9.64 3.88
C PHE A 604 17.39 10.42 3.73
N VAL A 605 17.31 11.75 3.89
CA VAL A 605 18.43 12.69 3.70
C VAL A 605 18.59 13.51 4.96
N GLU A 606 19.77 13.43 5.58
CA GLU A 606 20.14 14.22 6.76
C GLU A 606 20.35 15.71 6.40
N ALA A 607 20.28 16.61 7.37
CA ALA A 607 20.68 18.01 7.15
C ALA A 607 22.13 18.11 6.65
N GLY A 608 22.33 18.87 5.57
CA GLY A 608 23.65 19.03 4.98
C GLY A 608 23.64 19.61 3.56
N GLU A 609 24.83 19.61 2.98
CA GLU A 609 25.07 19.97 1.58
C GLU A 609 25.26 18.70 0.76
N TYR A 610 24.52 18.60 -0.35
CA TYR A 610 24.55 17.48 -1.27
C TYR A 610 24.78 17.95 -2.71
N TYR A 611 25.25 17.04 -3.54
CA TYR A 611 25.56 17.32 -4.93
C TYR A 611 24.75 16.43 -5.87
N LEU A 612 23.94 17.07 -6.70
CA LEU A 612 23.13 16.46 -7.74
C LEU A 612 23.95 16.41 -9.03
N GLN A 613 23.98 15.27 -9.69
CA GLN A 613 24.59 15.14 -11.01
C GLN A 613 23.72 14.29 -11.93
N VAL A 614 23.29 14.87 -13.06
CA VAL A 614 22.66 14.12 -14.16
C VAL A 614 23.60 14.05 -15.34
N SER A 615 23.90 12.84 -15.77
CA SER A 615 24.80 12.55 -16.88
C SER A 615 24.09 11.78 -17.98
N ARG A 616 24.52 11.97 -19.22
CA ARG A 616 24.06 11.12 -20.32
C ARG A 616 24.99 9.92 -20.49
N LEU A 617 24.43 8.71 -20.52
CA LEU A 617 25.13 7.47 -20.82
C LEU A 617 24.82 7.00 -22.24
N THR A 618 25.85 6.75 -23.04
CA THR A 618 25.72 6.36 -24.45
C THR A 618 27.06 5.86 -25.01
N SER A 619 27.01 4.94 -25.97
CA SER A 619 28.17 4.52 -26.76
C SER A 619 28.52 5.49 -27.90
N ASN A 620 27.67 6.49 -28.20
CA ASN A 620 27.79 7.36 -29.37
C ASN A 620 28.35 8.74 -29.02
N SER A 621 29.39 9.18 -29.73
CA SER A 621 30.10 10.43 -29.42
C SER A 621 29.41 11.72 -29.90
N ALA A 622 28.41 11.64 -30.78
CA ALA A 622 27.69 12.80 -31.33
C ALA A 622 26.19 12.58 -31.21
N LEU A 623 25.51 13.43 -30.44
CA LEU A 623 24.13 13.18 -30.04
C LEU A 623 23.27 14.45 -30.05
N PRO A 624 21.96 14.28 -30.30
CA PRO A 624 20.98 15.36 -30.22
C PRO A 624 20.86 15.87 -28.79
N GLN A 625 20.39 17.10 -28.66
CA GLN A 625 20.08 17.72 -27.39
C GLN A 625 19.00 16.89 -26.67
N VAL A 626 19.20 16.66 -25.37
CA VAL A 626 18.23 16.02 -24.47
C VAL A 626 17.85 17.04 -23.42
N ALA A 627 16.57 17.40 -23.34
CA ALA A 627 16.02 18.21 -22.27
C ALA A 627 15.74 17.30 -21.07
N VAL A 628 16.34 17.63 -19.93
CA VAL A 628 16.33 16.84 -18.70
C VAL A 628 15.55 17.59 -17.63
N ARG A 629 14.76 16.85 -16.84
CA ARG A 629 14.17 17.32 -15.59
C ARG A 629 14.38 16.27 -14.50
N LEU A 630 14.83 16.74 -13.34
CA LEU A 630 14.84 16.03 -12.08
C LEU A 630 13.81 16.70 -11.18
N THR A 631 12.77 15.97 -10.82
CA THR A 631 11.67 16.44 -9.99
C THR A 631 11.47 15.51 -8.81
N GLY A 632 10.66 15.89 -7.83
CA GLY A 632 10.24 15.00 -6.77
C GLY A 632 9.34 15.69 -5.77
N THR A 633 9.04 14.99 -4.71
CA THR A 633 8.24 15.46 -3.57
C THR A 633 9.12 15.52 -2.33
N GLN A 634 8.78 16.48 -1.48
CA GLN A 634 9.19 16.47 -0.08
C GLN A 634 8.05 15.77 0.66
N ALA A 635 8.27 14.53 1.11
CA ALA A 635 7.23 13.77 1.80
C ALA A 635 6.84 14.38 3.18
N ALA A 636 7.49 15.48 3.55
CA ALA A 636 7.38 16.22 4.81
C ALA A 636 6.72 17.62 4.69
N ASP A 637 6.41 18.11 3.48
CA ASP A 637 6.16 19.56 3.28
C ASP A 637 4.81 20.07 3.80
N THR A 638 3.87 19.19 4.20
CA THR A 638 2.61 19.63 4.82
C THR A 638 2.54 19.35 6.32
N ILE A 639 3.33 18.39 6.83
CA ILE A 639 3.19 17.85 8.19
C ILE A 639 4.55 17.76 8.90
N GLY A 640 5.21 18.91 9.05
CA GLY A 640 6.36 19.03 9.95
C GLY A 640 7.67 18.37 9.47
N PRO A 641 8.82 18.80 10.02
CA PRO A 641 10.11 18.27 9.62
C PRO A 641 10.42 16.91 10.26
N LEU A 642 10.35 15.86 9.45
CA LEU A 642 10.37 14.46 9.88
C LEU A 642 11.47 14.03 10.87
N ILE A 643 12.65 14.66 10.94
CA ILE A 643 13.66 14.33 11.98
C ILE A 643 14.52 15.58 12.24
N ALA A 644 14.74 15.99 13.50
CA ALA A 644 15.87 16.83 13.88
C ALA A 644 16.68 16.17 15.02
N PRO A 645 17.94 15.75 14.81
CA PRO A 645 18.75 15.18 15.86
C PRO A 645 19.07 16.18 16.99
N VAL A 646 19.31 15.62 18.18
CA VAL A 646 19.55 16.27 19.49
C VAL A 646 20.57 17.40 19.49
N ASP A 647 21.47 17.43 18.50
CA ASP A 647 22.60 18.35 18.40
C ASP A 647 22.66 19.13 17.07
N SER A 648 21.68 19.00 16.19
CA SER A 648 21.61 19.82 14.96
C SER A 648 20.56 20.90 15.13
N GLU A 649 20.99 22.11 15.50
CA GLU A 649 20.23 23.29 15.07
C GLU A 649 20.00 23.16 13.56
N PRO A 650 18.79 23.49 13.05
CA PRO A 650 18.56 23.46 11.62
C PRO A 650 19.72 24.17 10.92
N LEU A 651 20.30 23.53 9.92
CA LEU A 651 21.31 24.19 9.12
C LEU A 651 20.63 25.34 8.38
N TYR A 652 21.38 26.41 8.12
CA TYR A 652 20.90 27.53 7.32
C TYR A 652 19.74 28.33 7.97
N VAL A 653 19.70 28.50 9.29
CA VAL A 653 18.70 29.39 9.94
C VAL A 653 19.06 30.87 9.74
N CYS A 654 18.06 31.71 9.44
CA CYS A 654 18.25 33.17 9.36
C CYS A 654 18.48 33.81 10.75
N ASP A 655 19.26 34.89 10.81
CA ASP A 655 19.52 35.66 12.05
C ASP A 655 18.24 36.21 12.71
N GLU A 656 17.17 36.44 11.94
CA GLU A 656 15.85 36.88 12.42
C GLU A 656 14.73 36.19 11.60
N GLY A 657 13.82 35.46 12.26
CA GLY A 657 12.63 34.86 11.63
C GLY A 657 12.51 33.35 11.82
N THR A 658 11.54 32.75 11.13
CA THR A 658 11.33 31.29 11.02
C THR A 658 11.79 30.74 9.66
N ASP A 659 12.51 31.55 8.89
CA ASP A 659 12.90 31.25 7.51
C ASP A 659 14.32 30.65 7.45
N PHE A 660 14.59 29.88 6.40
CA PHE A 660 15.91 29.33 6.07
C PHE A 660 16.64 30.27 5.10
N CYS A 661 17.91 30.54 5.41
CA CYS A 661 18.85 31.39 4.70
C CYS A 661 20.00 30.53 4.12
N TYR A 662 19.89 30.18 2.84
CA TYR A 662 20.85 29.32 2.15
C TYR A 662 22.09 30.06 1.64
N PRO A 663 23.23 29.36 1.41
CA PRO A 663 24.49 29.98 1.00
C PRO A 663 24.46 30.73 -0.34
N ASP A 664 23.51 30.42 -1.21
CA ASP A 664 23.25 31.09 -2.49
C ASP A 664 22.53 32.45 -2.33
N GLY A 665 22.12 32.78 -1.09
CA GLY A 665 21.35 33.97 -0.74
C GLY A 665 19.84 33.76 -0.81
N THR A 666 19.37 32.55 -1.06
CA THR A 666 17.94 32.21 -1.05
C THR A 666 17.40 32.26 0.38
N GLN A 667 16.27 32.95 0.54
CA GLN A 667 15.49 32.96 1.78
C GLN A 667 14.12 32.36 1.49
N THR A 668 13.79 31.26 2.17
CA THR A 668 12.52 30.55 1.99
C THR A 668 12.12 29.86 3.30
N THR A 669 10.84 29.55 3.43
CA THR A 669 10.34 28.66 4.49
C THR A 669 10.58 27.20 4.16
N ASP A 670 10.96 26.87 2.92
CA ASP A 670 11.20 25.50 2.49
C ASP A 670 12.52 24.97 3.09
N PRO A 671 12.52 23.76 3.64
CA PRO A 671 13.69 23.18 4.30
C PRO A 671 14.73 22.63 3.33
N ILE A 672 14.54 22.86 2.02
CA ILE A 672 15.54 22.63 0.98
C ILE A 672 15.68 23.82 0.05
N ALA A 673 16.85 23.92 -0.58
CA ALA A 673 17.07 24.81 -1.73
C ALA A 673 18.06 24.19 -2.71
N THR A 674 17.89 24.49 -4.00
CA THR A 674 18.84 24.09 -5.04
C THR A 674 19.58 25.28 -5.62
N ASP A 675 20.90 25.14 -5.75
CA ASP A 675 21.79 26.13 -6.36
C ASP A 675 22.44 25.50 -7.60
N PRO A 676 22.25 26.08 -8.81
CA PRO A 676 22.83 25.54 -10.04
C PRO A 676 24.37 25.60 -10.09
N THR A 677 25.01 26.19 -9.09
CA THR A 677 26.47 26.21 -8.95
C THR A 677 26.94 25.06 -8.06
N VAL A 678 28.05 24.43 -8.45
CA VAL A 678 28.73 23.40 -7.66
C VAL A 678 30.16 23.85 -7.40
N SER A 679 30.52 23.96 -6.13
CA SER A 679 31.81 24.50 -5.67
C SER A 679 32.94 23.45 -5.63
N VAL A 680 32.58 22.16 -5.73
CA VAL A 680 33.47 21.00 -5.60
C VAL A 680 33.45 20.16 -6.89
N PRO A 681 34.60 19.65 -7.39
CA PRO A 681 34.60 18.76 -8.54
C PRO A 681 33.91 17.43 -8.22
N LEU A 682 32.85 17.10 -8.95
CA LEU A 682 32.13 15.83 -8.80
C LEU A 682 32.85 14.66 -9.49
N PRO A 683 32.61 13.40 -9.08
CA PRO A 683 33.20 12.24 -9.72
C PRO A 683 32.76 12.18 -11.18
N PRO A 684 33.67 11.83 -12.11
CA PRO A 684 33.32 11.75 -13.53
C PRO A 684 32.21 10.71 -13.76
N PRO A 685 31.37 10.89 -14.80
CA PRO A 685 30.43 9.87 -15.21
C PRO A 685 31.14 8.57 -15.64
N PRO A 686 30.50 7.40 -15.49
CA PRO A 686 31.03 6.15 -16.02
C PRO A 686 31.39 6.26 -17.50
N LEU A 687 32.56 5.76 -17.89
CA LEU A 687 33.08 5.86 -19.27
C LEU A 687 32.42 4.86 -20.24
N ALA A 688 31.78 3.81 -19.72
CA ALA A 688 31.03 2.84 -20.49
C ALA A 688 29.53 3.01 -20.21
N PRO A 689 28.64 2.89 -21.22
CA PRO A 689 27.22 2.78 -20.94
C PRO A 689 27.01 1.59 -20.00
N LEU A 690 26.27 1.83 -18.91
CA LEU A 690 25.74 0.73 -18.12
C LEU A 690 24.93 -0.17 -19.08
N PRO A 691 24.92 -1.51 -18.92
CA PRO A 691 23.94 -2.33 -19.63
C PRO A 691 22.55 -1.70 -19.44
N LEU A 692 21.69 -1.74 -20.47
CA LEU A 692 20.30 -1.31 -20.32
C LEU A 692 19.81 -1.90 -18.98
N PRO A 693 19.36 -1.11 -17.99
CA PRO A 693 18.94 -1.67 -16.73
C PRO A 693 17.90 -2.71 -17.10
N PRO A 694 18.12 -4.00 -16.78
CA PRO A 694 17.05 -4.97 -16.88
C PRO A 694 15.87 -4.44 -16.04
N ASP A 695 14.70 -5.02 -16.25
CA ASP A 695 13.47 -4.56 -15.60
C ASP A 695 13.51 -4.69 -14.09
N GLU A 696 14.53 -5.38 -13.60
CA GLU A 696 15.16 -5.24 -12.31
C GLU A 696 15.10 -3.80 -11.78
N PHE A 697 15.39 -2.74 -12.56
CA PHE A 697 15.25 -1.34 -12.11
C PHE A 697 13.91 -0.99 -11.43
N PHE A 698 12.79 -1.59 -11.84
CA PHE A 698 11.48 -1.29 -11.28
C PHE A 698 11.23 -1.91 -9.90
N TRP A 699 12.13 -2.79 -9.43
CA TRP A 699 12.04 -3.53 -8.17
C TRP A 699 13.43 -3.74 -7.50
N ASP A 700 14.45 -2.98 -7.92
CA ASP A 700 15.89 -3.34 -8.09
C ASP A 700 16.59 -4.31 -7.13
N PRO A 701 17.24 -5.36 -7.67
CA PRO A 701 18.30 -6.11 -7.02
C PRO A 701 19.75 -5.68 -7.39
N LEU A 702 20.01 -4.78 -8.35
CA LEU A 702 21.37 -4.52 -8.87
C LEU A 702 22.27 -3.66 -7.98
N ILE A 703 21.79 -3.17 -6.83
CA ILE A 703 22.62 -2.50 -5.82
C ILE A 703 22.43 -3.12 -4.42
N SER A 704 21.40 -3.96 -4.24
CA SER A 704 21.23 -4.68 -2.98
C SER A 704 22.06 -5.96 -3.02
N PRO A 705 22.97 -6.18 -2.05
CA PRO A 705 23.62 -7.47 -1.90
C PRO A 705 22.64 -8.58 -1.50
N THR A 706 21.34 -8.29 -1.35
CA THR A 706 20.31 -9.24 -0.91
C THR A 706 19.32 -9.59 -2.01
N ASN A 707 19.01 -10.89 -2.15
CA ASN A 707 17.89 -11.34 -2.98
C ASN A 707 16.60 -11.09 -2.20
N VAL A 708 15.93 -9.98 -2.49
CA VAL A 708 14.77 -9.53 -1.71
C VAL A 708 13.57 -10.49 -1.83
N ALA A 709 13.41 -11.16 -2.98
CA ALA A 709 12.33 -12.13 -3.19
C ALA A 709 12.61 -13.49 -2.52
N ARG A 710 13.88 -13.89 -2.47
CA ARG A 710 14.34 -15.16 -1.87
C ARG A 710 15.73 -14.97 -1.26
N PRO A 711 15.82 -14.47 -0.01
CA PRO A 711 17.11 -14.08 0.58
C PRO A 711 18.18 -15.16 0.61
N LEU A 712 17.77 -16.44 0.60
CA LEU A 712 18.67 -17.60 0.64
C LEU A 712 19.06 -18.15 -0.75
N ASP A 713 18.50 -17.60 -1.82
CA ASP A 713 18.81 -17.93 -3.23
C ASP A 713 19.81 -16.89 -3.76
N VAL A 714 21.09 -17.18 -3.55
CA VAL A 714 22.19 -16.23 -3.71
C VAL A 714 22.56 -16.01 -5.19
N ASN A 715 22.22 -16.98 -6.05
CA ASN A 715 22.47 -16.93 -7.48
C ASN A 715 21.23 -16.60 -8.33
N ASN A 716 20.06 -16.47 -7.69
CA ASN A 716 18.76 -16.17 -8.29
C ASN A 716 18.37 -17.16 -9.39
N ASP A 717 18.61 -18.45 -9.17
CA ASP A 717 18.19 -19.52 -10.08
C ASP A 717 16.83 -20.14 -9.72
N ALA A 718 16.15 -19.56 -8.72
CA ALA A 718 14.88 -19.97 -8.17
C ALA A 718 14.91 -21.30 -7.40
N VAL A 719 16.09 -21.80 -7.01
CA VAL A 719 16.23 -23.03 -6.22
C VAL A 719 17.29 -22.84 -5.13
N ILE A 720 16.92 -23.04 -3.86
CA ILE A 720 17.89 -22.96 -2.76
C ILE A 720 18.64 -24.29 -2.68
N THR A 721 19.95 -24.25 -2.94
CA THR A 721 20.83 -25.40 -3.00
C THR A 721 22.11 -25.18 -2.20
N PRO A 722 22.93 -26.23 -1.97
CA PRO A 722 24.28 -26.03 -1.42
C PRO A 722 25.18 -25.10 -2.25
N MET A 723 24.82 -24.80 -3.51
CA MET A 723 25.56 -23.85 -4.34
C MET A 723 25.46 -22.42 -3.77
N ASP A 724 24.31 -22.04 -3.24
CA ASP A 724 24.05 -20.70 -2.69
C ASP A 724 24.96 -20.41 -1.49
N ALA A 725 25.06 -21.37 -0.56
CA ALA A 725 25.99 -21.29 0.56
C ALA A 725 27.45 -21.25 0.10
N LEU A 726 27.80 -22.01 -0.95
CA LEU A 726 29.16 -22.07 -1.48
C LEU A 726 29.58 -20.74 -2.13
N ILE A 727 28.65 -20.02 -2.76
CA ILE A 727 28.90 -18.71 -3.38
C ILE A 727 29.28 -17.69 -2.31
N VAL A 728 28.52 -17.62 -1.20
CA VAL A 728 28.85 -16.75 -0.05
C VAL A 728 30.20 -17.10 0.57
N ILE A 729 30.48 -18.40 0.78
CA ILE A 729 31.76 -18.86 1.35
C ILE A 729 32.94 -18.50 0.44
N ASN A 730 32.80 -18.66 -0.88
CA ASN A 730 33.86 -18.31 -1.84
C ASN A 730 34.14 -16.81 -1.84
N TYR A 731 33.10 -15.98 -1.69
CA TYR A 731 33.26 -14.55 -1.54
C TYR A 731 34.04 -14.20 -0.27
N LEU A 732 33.64 -14.73 0.90
CA LEU A 732 34.31 -14.49 2.19
C LEU A 732 35.75 -15.01 2.26
N ASN A 733 36.10 -15.98 1.42
CA ASN A 733 37.49 -16.46 1.28
C ASN A 733 38.37 -15.51 0.44
N SER A 734 37.75 -14.65 -0.36
CA SER A 734 38.44 -13.70 -1.25
C SER A 734 38.33 -12.24 -0.78
N HIS A 735 37.40 -11.95 0.13
CA HIS A 735 37.13 -10.61 0.67
C HIS A 735 36.96 -10.67 2.20
N PRO A 736 37.34 -9.62 2.94
CA PRO A 736 37.02 -9.54 4.36
C PRO A 736 35.50 -9.43 4.55
N ALA A 737 34.98 -10.02 5.63
CA ALA A 737 33.59 -9.80 6.05
C ALA A 737 33.37 -8.30 6.33
N GLY A 738 32.24 -7.76 5.88
CA GLY A 738 31.98 -6.33 5.94
C GLY A 738 30.96 -5.84 4.90
N THR A 739 30.89 -4.52 4.74
CA THR A 739 30.05 -3.86 3.72
C THR A 739 30.46 -4.28 2.31
N TYR A 740 29.48 -4.45 1.43
CA TYR A 740 29.73 -4.79 0.03
C TYR A 740 30.44 -3.63 -0.71
N PRO A 741 31.34 -3.91 -1.67
CA PRO A 741 32.01 -2.87 -2.44
C PRO A 741 31.06 -2.19 -3.45
N ASP A 742 31.27 -0.90 -3.72
CA ASP A 742 30.46 0.00 -4.56
C ASP A 742 30.15 -0.45 -6.01
N GLN A 743 30.67 -1.61 -6.43
CA GLN A 743 30.51 -2.19 -7.77
C GLN A 743 30.08 -3.67 -7.73
N PHE A 744 29.60 -4.14 -6.58
CA PHE A 744 29.21 -5.53 -6.42
C PHE A 744 27.88 -5.83 -7.13
N VAL A 745 27.82 -6.98 -7.80
CA VAL A 745 26.62 -7.50 -8.47
C VAL A 745 26.41 -8.93 -7.97
N GLY A 746 25.32 -9.19 -7.24
CA GLY A 746 24.94 -10.51 -6.70
C GLY A 746 24.20 -10.43 -5.36
N PHE A 747 23.72 -11.58 -4.83
CA PHE A 747 22.85 -11.66 -3.65
C PHE A 747 23.49 -12.38 -2.44
N LEU A 748 24.64 -11.89 -2.00
CA LEU A 748 25.44 -12.55 -0.95
C LEU A 748 24.99 -12.29 0.49
N ASP A 749 24.32 -11.18 0.73
CA ASP A 749 23.71 -10.81 1.99
C ASP A 749 22.34 -11.51 2.03
N THR A 750 22.17 -12.44 2.96
CA THR A 750 20.99 -13.30 3.01
C THR A 750 20.06 -12.95 4.16
N ASN A 751 20.43 -11.97 4.99
CA ASN A 751 19.64 -11.45 6.10
C ASN A 751 19.34 -9.95 5.99
N ALA A 752 19.69 -9.32 4.86
CA ALA A 752 19.46 -7.92 4.56
C ALA A 752 20.11 -6.94 5.55
N ASP A 753 21.18 -7.35 6.25
CA ASP A 753 21.84 -6.50 7.25
C ASP A 753 22.86 -5.52 6.65
N SER A 754 23.03 -5.54 5.32
CA SER A 754 24.00 -4.76 4.53
C SER A 754 25.47 -5.16 4.74
N PHE A 755 25.73 -6.26 5.44
CA PHE A 755 27.04 -6.86 5.61
C PHE A 755 27.07 -8.27 5.02
N ILE A 756 28.19 -8.62 4.36
CA ILE A 756 28.44 -9.99 3.94
C ILE A 756 29.34 -10.63 5.00
N THR A 757 28.77 -11.55 5.78
CA THR A 757 29.44 -12.20 6.91
C THR A 757 29.23 -13.72 6.89
N PRO A 758 29.93 -14.50 7.76
CA PRO A 758 29.67 -15.93 7.86
C PRO A 758 28.23 -16.31 8.25
N ILE A 759 27.42 -15.36 8.76
CA ILE A 759 26.02 -15.61 9.07
C ILE A 759 25.21 -15.89 7.80
N ASP A 760 25.60 -15.27 6.68
CA ASP A 760 24.87 -15.39 5.43
C ASP A 760 24.93 -16.80 4.85
N ALA A 761 26.13 -17.37 4.86
CA ALA A 761 26.33 -18.76 4.51
C ALA A 761 25.61 -19.70 5.50
N LEU A 762 25.57 -19.34 6.79
CA LEU A 762 24.97 -20.16 7.82
C LEU A 762 23.43 -20.27 7.66
N LEU A 763 22.77 -19.19 7.23
CA LEU A 763 21.32 -19.17 7.03
C LEU A 763 20.89 -20.13 5.92
N VAL A 764 21.61 -20.14 4.79
CA VAL A 764 21.40 -21.09 3.70
C VAL A 764 21.63 -22.53 4.18
N ILE A 765 22.72 -22.78 4.90
CA ILE A 765 23.06 -24.11 5.44
C ILE A 765 21.99 -24.60 6.42
N ASN A 766 21.47 -23.72 7.28
CA ASN A 766 20.44 -24.07 8.25
C ASN A 766 19.14 -24.47 7.56
N LEU A 767 18.73 -23.73 6.52
CA LEU A 767 17.54 -24.09 5.74
C LEU A 767 17.70 -25.48 5.09
N LEU A 768 18.85 -25.74 4.44
CA LEU A 768 19.12 -27.02 3.77
C LEU A 768 19.18 -28.22 4.73
N ASN A 769 19.42 -27.98 6.02
CA ASN A 769 19.48 -29.01 7.06
C ASN A 769 18.21 -29.11 7.92
N LYS A 770 17.15 -28.32 7.63
CA LYS A 770 15.86 -28.53 8.30
C LYS A 770 15.31 -29.91 7.92
N PRO A 771 15.01 -30.80 8.89
CA PRO A 771 14.35 -32.06 8.59
C PRO A 771 12.95 -31.78 8.03
N ALA A 772 12.61 -32.48 6.94
CA ALA A 772 11.32 -32.41 6.27
C ALA A 772 10.15 -32.88 7.16
#